data_AF-A0A8I6SSB0-F1
#
_entry.id   AF-A0A8I6SSB0-F1
#
_cell.length_a   1.000
_cell.length_b   1.000
_cell.length_c   1.000
_cell.angle_alpha   90.00
_cell.angle_beta   90.00
_cell.angle_gamma   90.00
#
_symmetry.space_group_name_H-M   'P 1'
#
loop_
_entity.id
_entity.type
_entity.pdbx_description
1 polymer ?
#
loop_
_entity_poly.entity_id
_entity_poly.type
_entity_poly.pdbx_seq_one_letter_code
_entity_poly.pdbx_strand_id
1 'polypeptide(L)'
;MAGKAIMTCRPNSHPFQERTLNLEQPVKIGRSVARTRPAPNNALFDCKVLSRNHAMIWYANGKFFLQDTKSSNGTFVNNQRLSKSGDESSAREVSSGDIVQFGVDVLENSRKVTHGCIVAILKLYLPDGKEAKASESTTEVVFSNRLINVEDLYELHHYLQDAIQREHLLETKLLALQAILNNIRKSADQGWKALIAEDSLLTRVEALENQLQLYSKTFGQDKLKEDLQKLQEDKTNYQSTTKLFLKRILDEKLDTELKCDEVKRSLINLETQCSNLSEELSKSYCHIQDLAQKLSTQMVRNDESVAKLQELEEQHTEALSKLENRNQELEELLARQQQQVTVCFDRTIVNNEKSSFEHQPKSIGDIEIDEDTNKENRISNITNDELQQLTNSLEKERKCKEVLELIMAQRDLLQAEKHARLQQINSLQDDYDEYSLKKQDVEDECKKVEASIESLEAQVRSSADSFSSETLSMDEKGESQKLTNGRDESLEAKIKELKAIYYEAKASKGTCENNMSILKEDINLAKDSLSKTSGSCLITQEKLEKAQKDYEECYLISQSLTEQVKLKNQYIFMEGAEREDFQSGDGPRKVVNENSEKTLDEIEQVGKQNRNDSSHVRAKMIMSDVDSVCESNKILDELHVVQEEYLSSQKKIAVMESEILNLKEDCSRLSSEKELLETEFQAIKSNQNVSSDRDELFAKVTTLEEKLVTLASQYMKCNEERVALSQKLASTSLECDALSHQSFFNLVFALPCMLLFLALAIISYPTLSHYLGTAE
;
A
#
# COMPACT_ATOMS: atom_id res chain seq x y z
N MET A 1 61.29 -17.37 -38.08
CA MET A 1 59.83 -17.25 -38.16
C MET A 1 59.39 -16.31 -37.03
N ALA A 2 58.38 -15.47 -37.26
CA ALA A 2 58.07 -14.33 -36.40
C ALA A 2 56.91 -14.59 -35.43
N GLY A 3 57.03 -14.17 -34.17
CA GLY A 3 55.85 -14.01 -33.31
C GLY A 3 55.00 -12.81 -33.76
N LYS A 4 53.69 -12.86 -33.55
CA LYS A 4 52.74 -11.77 -33.88
C LYS A 4 51.95 -11.38 -32.64
N ALA A 5 51.87 -10.08 -32.34
CA ALA A 5 51.08 -9.57 -31.23
C ALA A 5 49.97 -8.65 -31.73
N ILE A 6 48.74 -8.87 -31.28
CA ILE A 6 47.59 -8.01 -31.57
C ILE A 6 47.20 -7.27 -30.28
N MET A 7 47.03 -5.95 -30.36
CA MET A 7 46.63 -5.08 -29.26
C MET A 7 45.24 -4.52 -29.54
N THR A 8 44.23 -4.98 -28.80
CA THR A 8 42.83 -4.52 -28.94
C THR A 8 42.50 -3.51 -27.84
N CYS A 9 41.92 -2.36 -28.22
CA CYS A 9 41.57 -1.27 -27.30
C CYS A 9 40.48 -1.67 -26.30
N ARG A 10 40.63 -1.28 -25.02
CA ARG A 10 39.61 -1.48 -23.98
C ARG A 10 38.67 -0.26 -23.84
N PRO A 11 37.46 -0.43 -23.27
CA PRO A 11 36.52 0.68 -23.04
C PRO A 11 37.04 1.78 -22.11
N ASN A 12 37.95 1.44 -21.18
CA ASN A 12 38.61 2.37 -20.26
C ASN A 12 39.96 2.92 -20.80
N SER A 13 40.24 2.75 -22.10
CA SER A 13 41.43 3.29 -22.76
C SER A 13 41.12 4.61 -23.45
N HIS A 14 42.13 5.47 -23.56
CA HIS A 14 42.16 6.46 -24.63
C HIS A 14 42.02 5.76 -26.00
N PRO A 15 41.12 6.19 -26.90
CA PRO A 15 40.77 5.43 -28.09
C PRO A 15 41.94 5.18 -29.06
N PHE A 16 42.10 3.94 -29.52
CA PHE A 16 43.00 3.61 -30.62
C PHE A 16 42.46 2.45 -31.47
N GLN A 17 42.78 2.46 -32.77
CA GLN A 17 42.49 1.32 -33.67
C GLN A 17 43.43 0.14 -33.37
N GLU A 18 42.90 -1.08 -33.40
CA GLU A 18 43.62 -2.33 -33.14
C GLU A 18 44.97 -2.40 -33.89
N ARG A 19 46.02 -2.83 -33.18
CA ARG A 19 47.39 -2.90 -33.71
C ARG A 19 47.84 -4.33 -33.86
N THR A 20 48.34 -4.69 -35.04
CA THR A 20 48.95 -5.98 -35.36
C THR A 20 50.45 -5.78 -35.55
N LEU A 21 51.23 -6.23 -34.58
CA LEU A 21 52.69 -6.08 -34.52
C LEU A 21 53.37 -7.39 -34.94
N ASN A 22 54.26 -7.31 -35.92
CA ASN A 22 55.15 -8.43 -36.28
C ASN A 22 56.44 -8.32 -35.46
N LEU A 23 56.69 -9.29 -34.57
CA LEU A 23 57.81 -9.28 -33.63
C LEU A 23 59.05 -10.01 -34.19
N GLU A 24 59.40 -9.75 -35.45
CA GLU A 24 60.69 -10.18 -36.04
C GLU A 24 61.87 -9.44 -35.40
N GLN A 25 61.63 -8.21 -34.97
CA GLN A 25 62.55 -7.36 -34.23
C GLN A 25 61.79 -6.77 -33.03
N PRO A 26 62.48 -6.31 -31.97
CA PRO A 26 61.83 -5.66 -30.85
C PRO A 26 61.01 -4.45 -31.28
N VAL A 27 59.70 -4.48 -31.02
CA VAL A 27 58.78 -3.41 -31.38
C VAL A 27 58.66 -2.43 -30.23
N LYS A 28 58.95 -1.16 -30.54
CA LYS A 28 58.91 -0.07 -29.59
C LYS A 28 57.49 0.47 -29.41
N ILE A 29 57.07 0.60 -28.15
CA ILE A 29 55.80 1.16 -27.71
C ILE A 29 56.02 2.60 -27.23
N GLY A 30 55.18 3.54 -27.66
CA GLY A 30 55.29 4.93 -27.19
C GLY A 30 54.41 5.93 -27.93
N ARG A 31 54.64 7.21 -27.61
CA ARG A 31 53.90 8.32 -28.20
C ARG A 31 54.35 8.65 -29.63
N SER A 32 53.36 8.97 -30.47
CA SER A 32 53.52 9.56 -31.81
C SER A 32 54.52 10.73 -31.82
N VAL A 33 55.27 10.84 -32.92
CA VAL A 33 56.21 11.94 -33.19
C VAL A 33 56.09 12.38 -34.65
N ALA A 34 56.43 13.64 -34.96
CA ALA A 34 56.18 14.24 -36.28
C ALA A 34 56.74 13.46 -37.50
N ARG A 35 57.78 12.62 -37.30
CA ARG A 35 58.37 11.76 -38.35
C ARG A 35 57.74 10.37 -38.49
N THR A 36 56.98 9.89 -37.51
CA THR A 36 56.43 8.51 -37.50
C THR A 36 55.02 8.53 -36.90
N ARG A 37 54.01 8.33 -37.75
CA ARG A 37 52.59 8.37 -37.37
C ARG A 37 52.10 7.03 -36.79
N PRO A 38 51.01 7.04 -36.00
CA PRO A 38 50.29 5.83 -35.63
C PRO A 38 49.84 5.06 -36.88
N ALA A 39 50.04 3.75 -36.91
CA ALA A 39 49.64 2.89 -38.01
C ALA A 39 49.24 1.50 -37.46
N PRO A 40 48.35 0.74 -38.12
CA PRO A 40 47.89 -0.55 -37.63
C PRO A 40 49.02 -1.57 -37.44
N ASN A 41 50.16 -1.39 -38.11
CA ASN A 41 51.34 -2.25 -37.98
C ASN A 41 52.41 -1.77 -36.97
N ASN A 42 52.13 -0.72 -36.18
CA ASN A 42 53.06 -0.19 -35.18
C ASN A 42 52.39 0.08 -33.82
N ALA A 43 53.20 0.12 -32.76
CA ALA A 43 52.76 0.41 -31.39
C ALA A 43 52.95 1.89 -30.99
N LEU A 44 52.72 2.80 -31.95
CA LEU A 44 52.74 4.24 -31.69
C LEU A 44 51.32 4.77 -31.49
N PHE A 45 51.11 5.50 -30.40
CA PHE A 45 49.81 6.04 -29.98
C PHE A 45 49.85 7.56 -29.93
N ASP A 46 48.77 8.23 -30.32
CA ASP A 46 48.66 9.70 -30.21
C ASP A 46 48.12 10.11 -28.84
N CYS A 47 48.80 9.66 -27.78
CA CYS A 47 48.36 9.81 -26.40
C CYS A 47 49.36 10.65 -25.59
N LYS A 48 48.90 11.77 -25.03
CA LYS A 48 49.75 12.77 -24.35
C LYS A 48 50.52 12.18 -23.15
N VAL A 49 49.90 11.27 -22.39
CA VAL A 49 50.47 10.67 -21.17
C VAL A 49 51.49 9.56 -21.44
N LEU A 50 51.69 9.15 -22.70
CA LEU A 50 52.78 8.23 -23.07
C LEU A 50 54.10 8.98 -23.30
N SER A 51 55.19 8.27 -22.98
CA SER A 51 56.56 8.65 -23.28
C SER A 51 56.89 8.31 -24.74
N ARG A 52 57.84 9.01 -25.39
CA ARG A 52 58.24 8.69 -26.79
C ARG A 52 58.90 7.32 -26.91
N ASN A 53 59.56 6.89 -25.84
CA ASN A 53 60.04 5.54 -25.59
C ASN A 53 59.38 5.17 -24.26
N HIS A 54 58.38 4.31 -24.27
CA HIS A 54 57.59 4.01 -23.06
C HIS A 54 57.78 2.56 -22.65
N ALA A 55 57.61 1.63 -23.60
CA ALA A 55 57.91 0.23 -23.41
C ALA A 55 58.46 -0.40 -24.69
N MET A 56 58.90 -1.65 -24.61
CA MET A 56 59.33 -2.46 -25.75
C MET A 56 58.76 -3.87 -25.61
N ILE A 57 58.22 -4.41 -26.70
CA ILE A 57 57.68 -5.78 -26.77
C ILE A 57 58.45 -6.59 -27.82
N TRP A 58 58.84 -7.81 -27.50
CA TRP A 58 59.54 -8.71 -28.42
C TRP A 58 59.22 -10.18 -28.17
N TYR A 59 59.61 -11.01 -29.13
CA TYR A 59 59.50 -12.46 -29.06
C TYR A 59 60.91 -13.07 -29.01
N ALA A 60 61.18 -13.94 -28.04
CA ALA A 60 62.45 -14.64 -27.89
C ALA A 60 62.26 -16.00 -27.21
N ASN A 61 63.04 -17.01 -27.60
CA ASN A 61 63.08 -18.32 -26.94
C ASN A 61 61.71 -18.98 -26.69
N GLY A 62 60.76 -18.83 -27.64
CA GLY A 62 59.40 -19.38 -27.53
C GLY A 62 58.41 -18.49 -26.78
N LYS A 63 58.84 -17.40 -26.15
CA LYS A 63 58.09 -16.57 -25.20
C LYS A 63 58.01 -15.11 -25.66
N PHE A 64 57.02 -14.38 -25.15
CA PHE A 64 56.84 -12.95 -25.40
C PHE A 64 57.24 -12.15 -24.16
N PHE A 65 57.93 -11.04 -24.37
CA PHE A 65 58.44 -10.19 -23.29
C PHE A 65 58.04 -8.75 -23.50
N LEU A 66 57.70 -8.08 -22.40
CA LEU A 66 57.42 -6.65 -22.31
C LEU A 66 58.36 -6.01 -21.27
N GLN A 67 58.92 -4.86 -21.60
CA GLN A 67 59.81 -4.11 -20.71
C GLN A 67 59.46 -2.62 -20.73
N ASP A 68 59.41 -1.99 -19.55
CA ASP A 68 59.30 -0.54 -19.41
C ASP A 68 60.67 0.11 -19.67
N THR A 69 60.71 1.08 -20.59
CA THR A 69 61.96 1.75 -21.01
C THR A 69 62.11 3.13 -20.37
N LYS A 70 62.06 3.20 -19.02
CA LYS A 70 62.15 4.42 -18.22
C LYS A 70 60.99 5.39 -18.48
N SER A 71 59.78 4.85 -18.50
CA SER A 71 58.57 5.63 -18.70
C SER A 71 58.29 6.56 -17.53
N SER A 72 57.72 7.73 -17.83
CA SER A 72 57.40 8.75 -16.81
C SER A 72 56.22 8.32 -15.95
N ASN A 73 55.22 7.70 -16.57
CA ASN A 73 53.92 7.38 -15.97
C ASN A 73 53.72 5.87 -15.69
N GLY A 74 54.70 5.02 -15.99
CA GLY A 74 54.66 3.57 -15.73
C GLY A 74 53.99 2.72 -16.81
N THR A 75 54.55 1.54 -17.04
CA THR A 75 53.91 0.42 -17.73
C THR A 75 53.38 -0.60 -16.71
N PHE A 76 52.21 -1.16 -16.98
CA PHE A 76 51.52 -2.11 -16.12
C PHE A 76 51.07 -3.34 -16.93
N VAL A 77 51.08 -4.51 -16.30
CA VAL A 77 50.54 -5.77 -16.81
C VAL A 77 49.61 -6.35 -15.75
N ASN A 78 48.35 -6.63 -16.10
CA ASN A 78 47.31 -7.11 -15.19
C ASN A 78 47.25 -6.29 -13.89
N ASN A 79 47.19 -4.96 -14.03
CA ASN A 79 47.23 -3.94 -12.97
C ASN A 79 48.52 -3.89 -12.12
N GLN A 80 49.51 -4.76 -12.35
CA GLN A 80 50.80 -4.73 -11.66
C GLN A 80 51.81 -3.85 -12.43
N ARG A 81 52.41 -2.87 -11.74
CA ARG A 81 53.42 -1.97 -12.34
C ARG A 81 54.79 -2.66 -12.51
N LEU A 82 55.43 -2.49 -13.66
CA LEU A 82 56.70 -3.16 -13.98
C LEU A 82 57.96 -2.52 -13.35
N SER A 83 57.97 -1.20 -13.16
CA SER A 83 59.07 -0.45 -12.55
C SER A 83 58.58 0.79 -11.77
N LYS A 84 59.48 1.40 -10.99
CA LYS A 84 59.24 2.72 -10.39
C LYS A 84 59.31 3.81 -11.48
N SER A 85 58.75 4.99 -11.19
CA SER A 85 58.67 6.09 -12.17
C SER A 85 60.06 6.53 -12.66
N GLY A 86 60.33 6.45 -13.95
CA GLY A 86 61.62 6.79 -14.56
C GLY A 86 62.68 5.70 -14.51
N ASP A 87 62.42 4.56 -13.87
CA ASP A 87 63.31 3.40 -13.83
C ASP A 87 62.97 2.39 -14.93
N GLU A 88 63.98 1.66 -15.40
CA GLU A 88 63.85 0.61 -16.41
C GLU A 88 63.40 -0.69 -15.74
N SER A 89 62.41 -1.39 -16.29
CA SER A 89 62.01 -2.68 -15.73
C SER A 89 62.95 -3.80 -16.18
N SER A 90 62.91 -4.93 -15.46
CA SER A 90 63.32 -6.22 -16.05
C SER A 90 62.35 -6.62 -17.17
N ALA A 91 62.80 -7.51 -18.06
CA ALA A 91 61.94 -8.08 -19.10
C ALA A 91 60.88 -9.00 -18.46
N ARG A 92 59.61 -8.61 -18.52
CA ARG A 92 58.49 -9.38 -17.98
C ARG A 92 57.90 -10.26 -19.07
N GLU A 93 57.77 -11.56 -18.80
CA GLU A 93 57.03 -12.47 -19.69
C GLU A 93 55.54 -12.12 -19.70
N VAL A 94 54.93 -12.08 -20.88
CA VAL A 94 53.51 -11.79 -21.13
C VAL A 94 52.89 -12.88 -21.99
N SER A 95 51.60 -13.15 -21.80
CA SER A 95 50.83 -14.23 -22.43
C SER A 95 49.62 -13.70 -23.21
N SER A 96 49.00 -14.55 -24.04
CA SER A 96 47.75 -14.19 -24.70
C SER A 96 46.63 -14.02 -23.68
N GLY A 97 45.88 -12.94 -23.78
CA GLY A 97 44.84 -12.53 -22.83
C GLY A 97 45.27 -11.46 -21.81
N ASP A 98 46.56 -11.19 -21.64
CA ASP A 98 47.04 -10.19 -20.67
C ASP A 98 46.56 -8.78 -20.99
N ILE A 99 46.18 -8.03 -19.95
CA ILE A 99 45.83 -6.61 -20.04
C ILE A 99 47.08 -5.79 -19.79
N VAL A 100 47.47 -4.97 -20.77
CA VAL A 100 48.60 -4.03 -20.66
C VAL A 100 48.11 -2.60 -20.62
N GLN A 101 48.68 -1.81 -19.72
CA GLN A 101 48.40 -0.38 -19.59
C GLN A 101 49.69 0.42 -19.66
N PHE A 102 49.65 1.51 -20.42
CA PHE A 102 50.77 2.43 -20.64
C PHE A 102 50.36 3.82 -20.15
N GLY A 103 51.02 4.27 -19.09
CA GLY A 103 50.71 5.50 -18.36
C GLY A 103 49.49 5.40 -17.44
N VAL A 104 49.16 6.54 -16.84
CA VAL A 104 47.99 6.75 -15.99
C VAL A 104 47.26 8.00 -16.46
N ASP A 105 45.99 8.14 -16.10
CA ASP A 105 45.17 9.29 -16.48
C ASP A 105 45.67 10.57 -15.78
N VAL A 106 45.85 11.65 -16.54
CA VAL A 106 46.39 12.92 -16.02
C VAL A 106 45.40 14.06 -16.24
N LEU A 107 44.98 14.68 -15.13
CA LEU A 107 44.16 15.90 -15.12
C LEU A 107 45.01 17.15 -15.37
N GLU A 108 44.66 17.91 -16.42
CA GLU A 108 45.32 19.18 -16.73
C GLU A 108 44.53 20.35 -16.10
N ASN A 109 44.91 20.73 -14.86
CA ASN A 109 44.22 21.71 -14.02
C ASN A 109 43.91 23.05 -14.70
N SER A 110 44.74 23.49 -15.66
CA SER A 110 44.56 24.75 -16.39
C SER A 110 43.40 24.74 -17.38
N ARG A 111 42.85 23.57 -17.74
CA ARG A 111 41.74 23.44 -18.71
C ARG A 111 40.62 22.49 -18.27
N LYS A 112 40.74 21.83 -17.10
CA LYS A 112 39.83 20.77 -16.62
C LYS A 112 39.65 19.63 -17.64
N VAL A 113 40.70 19.30 -18.39
CA VAL A 113 40.71 18.18 -19.37
C VAL A 113 41.52 17.02 -18.81
N THR A 114 40.92 15.83 -18.79
CA THR A 114 41.60 14.57 -18.46
C THR A 114 42.24 13.99 -19.73
N HIS A 115 43.53 13.68 -19.68
CA HIS A 115 44.22 12.94 -20.73
C HIS A 115 44.32 11.48 -20.31
N GLY A 116 43.53 10.61 -20.95
CA GLY A 116 43.47 9.17 -20.64
C GLY A 116 44.71 8.39 -21.08
N CYS A 117 45.02 7.31 -20.38
CA CYS A 117 46.09 6.36 -20.68
C CYS A 117 45.70 5.33 -21.76
N ILE A 118 46.65 4.52 -22.24
CA ILE A 118 46.38 3.45 -23.21
C ILE A 118 46.22 2.12 -22.47
N VAL A 119 45.07 1.45 -22.63
CA VAL A 119 44.77 0.13 -22.05
C VAL A 119 44.38 -0.84 -23.17
N ALA A 120 45.09 -1.96 -23.27
CA ALA A 120 44.93 -2.93 -24.35
C ALA A 120 44.88 -4.37 -23.82
N ILE A 121 44.13 -5.25 -24.49
CA ILE A 121 44.32 -6.70 -24.36
C ILE A 121 45.35 -7.14 -25.40
N LEU A 122 46.32 -7.96 -24.99
CA LEU A 122 47.24 -8.65 -25.87
C LEU A 122 46.64 -9.97 -26.37
N LYS A 123 46.68 -10.20 -27.68
CA LYS A 123 46.55 -11.55 -28.28
C LYS A 123 47.85 -11.92 -28.97
N LEU A 124 48.50 -12.99 -28.53
CA LEU A 124 49.87 -13.32 -28.92
C LEU A 124 49.86 -14.63 -29.71
N TYR A 125 50.45 -14.63 -30.90
CA TYR A 125 50.51 -15.78 -31.81
C TYR A 125 51.96 -16.19 -32.05
N LEU A 126 52.24 -17.46 -31.79
CA LEU A 126 53.51 -18.08 -32.09
C LEU A 126 53.77 -18.08 -33.62
N PRO A 127 55.03 -18.25 -34.05
CA PRO A 127 55.37 -18.28 -35.47
C PRO A 127 54.66 -19.37 -36.29
N ASP A 128 54.19 -20.41 -35.62
CA ASP A 128 53.42 -21.52 -36.18
C ASP A 128 51.93 -21.16 -36.42
N GLY A 129 51.55 -19.89 -36.21
CA GLY A 129 50.17 -19.38 -36.34
C GLY A 129 49.24 -19.73 -35.17
N LYS A 130 49.68 -20.60 -34.24
CA LYS A 130 48.93 -20.95 -33.03
C LYS A 130 48.98 -19.81 -32.01
N GLU A 131 47.86 -19.54 -31.36
CA GLU A 131 47.82 -18.63 -30.23
C GLU A 131 48.68 -19.16 -29.08
N ALA A 132 49.47 -18.29 -28.45
CA ALA A 132 50.27 -18.62 -27.28
C ALA A 132 49.32 -18.92 -26.12
N LYS A 133 49.59 -20.00 -25.37
CA LYS A 133 48.76 -20.40 -24.22
C LYS A 133 48.56 -19.22 -23.26
N ALA A 134 47.33 -19.06 -22.78
CA ALA A 134 47.03 -18.13 -21.69
C ALA A 134 47.83 -18.52 -20.44
N SER A 135 48.27 -17.53 -19.66
CA SER A 135 49.02 -17.78 -18.43
C SER A 135 48.12 -18.39 -17.35
N GLU A 136 48.59 -19.41 -16.65
CA GLU A 136 47.93 -20.03 -15.49
C GLU A 136 47.67 -18.99 -14.37
N SER A 137 48.44 -17.91 -14.35
CA SER A 137 48.27 -16.78 -13.43
C SER A 137 46.94 -16.04 -13.52
N THR A 138 46.12 -16.27 -14.55
CA THR A 138 44.79 -15.64 -14.68
C THR A 138 43.66 -16.51 -14.13
N THR A 139 43.94 -17.76 -13.71
CA THR A 139 42.95 -18.68 -13.13
C THR A 139 43.22 -19.10 -11.68
N GLU A 140 44.47 -19.06 -11.21
CA GLU A 140 44.81 -19.59 -9.86
C GLU A 140 44.81 -18.56 -8.72
N VAL A 141 44.71 -17.25 -8.98
CA VAL A 141 44.84 -16.21 -7.93
C VAL A 141 43.60 -16.08 -7.02
N VAL A 142 42.47 -16.70 -7.35
CA VAL A 142 41.22 -16.53 -6.57
C VAL A 142 41.06 -17.53 -5.42
N PHE A 143 41.69 -18.72 -5.47
CA PHE A 143 41.41 -19.81 -4.53
C PHE A 143 42.65 -20.57 -4.02
N SER A 144 43.63 -19.85 -3.47
CA SER A 144 44.71 -20.48 -2.68
C SER A 144 45.21 -19.59 -1.55
N ASN A 145 44.74 -19.91 -0.33
CA ASN A 145 45.33 -19.60 0.97
C ASN A 145 45.84 -18.17 1.20
N ARG A 146 44.92 -17.21 1.23
CA ARG A 146 44.97 -16.17 2.28
C ARG A 146 43.81 -16.41 3.23
N LEU A 147 44.10 -16.48 4.54
CA LEU A 147 43.13 -15.94 5.49
C LEU A 147 42.97 -14.47 5.09
N ILE A 148 41.75 -14.07 4.73
CA ILE A 148 41.46 -12.66 4.44
C ILE A 148 41.78 -11.90 5.74
N ASN A 149 42.75 -10.98 5.68
CA ASN A 149 43.09 -10.21 6.87
C ASN A 149 41.86 -9.39 7.26
N VAL A 150 41.53 -9.33 8.54
CA VAL A 150 40.26 -8.74 8.98
C VAL A 150 40.16 -7.27 8.55
N GLU A 151 41.28 -6.55 8.54
CA GLU A 151 41.37 -5.19 7.98
C GLU A 151 41.05 -5.12 6.48
N ASP A 152 41.53 -6.04 5.64
CA ASP A 152 41.21 -6.08 4.21
C ASP A 152 39.70 -6.30 3.97
N LEU A 153 39.05 -7.09 4.83
CA LEU A 153 37.60 -7.33 4.79
C LEU A 153 36.80 -6.11 5.27
N TYR A 154 37.27 -5.41 6.30
CA TYR A 154 36.68 -4.15 6.76
C TYR A 154 36.85 -3.03 5.73
N GLU A 155 38.00 -2.93 5.06
CA GLU A 155 38.24 -1.96 3.99
C GLU A 155 37.34 -2.25 2.77
N LEU A 156 37.19 -3.53 2.39
CA LEU A 156 36.24 -3.94 1.35
C LEU A 156 34.78 -3.64 1.74
N HIS A 157 34.39 -3.91 2.99
CA HIS A 157 33.06 -3.58 3.50
C HIS A 157 32.81 -2.08 3.46
N HIS A 158 33.79 -1.27 3.88
CA HIS A 158 33.73 0.19 3.78
C HIS A 158 33.58 0.64 2.34
N TYR A 159 34.40 0.16 1.39
CA TYR A 159 34.29 0.54 -0.03
C TYR A 159 32.96 0.12 -0.66
N LEU A 160 32.39 -1.01 -0.24
CA LEU A 160 31.09 -1.49 -0.73
C LEU A 160 29.94 -0.63 -0.17
N GLN A 161 30.01 -0.23 1.11
CA GLN A 161 29.08 0.73 1.70
C GLN A 161 29.19 2.12 1.05
N ASP A 162 30.41 2.58 0.79
CA ASP A 162 30.73 3.81 0.03
C ASP A 162 30.17 3.77 -1.40
N ALA A 163 30.22 2.61 -2.06
CA ALA A 163 29.68 2.41 -3.39
C ALA A 163 28.15 2.49 -3.39
N ILE A 164 27.48 1.81 -2.45
CA ILE A 164 26.03 1.88 -2.25
C ILE A 164 25.56 3.31 -1.97
N GLN A 165 26.27 4.06 -1.12
CA GLN A 165 25.95 5.47 -0.85
C GLN A 165 26.10 6.35 -2.09
N ARG A 166 27.14 6.13 -2.91
CA ARG A 166 27.32 6.84 -4.19
C ARG A 166 26.25 6.47 -5.21
N GLU A 167 25.84 5.21 -5.28
CA GLU A 167 24.77 4.73 -6.15
C GLU A 167 23.43 5.37 -5.78
N HIS A 168 23.05 5.34 -4.51
CA HIS A 168 21.82 5.98 -4.02
C HIS A 168 21.81 7.52 -4.24
N LEU A 169 22.97 8.17 -4.12
CA LEU A 169 23.12 9.60 -4.44
C LEU A 169 23.01 9.89 -5.95
N LEU A 170 23.44 8.97 -6.81
CA LEU A 170 23.27 9.09 -8.26
C LEU A 170 21.83 8.83 -8.68
N GLU A 171 21.16 7.87 -8.04
CA GLU A 171 19.74 7.57 -8.24
C GLU A 171 18.85 8.76 -7.85
N THR A 172 19.04 9.35 -6.65
CA THR A 172 18.32 10.57 -6.26
C THR A 172 18.59 11.75 -7.19
N LYS A 173 19.82 11.90 -7.71
CA LYS A 173 20.12 12.92 -8.74
C LYS A 173 19.44 12.64 -10.07
N LEU A 174 19.33 11.38 -10.49
CA LEU A 174 18.60 10.98 -11.70
C LEU A 174 17.10 11.27 -11.56
N LEU A 175 16.50 10.92 -10.43
CA LEU A 175 15.10 11.22 -10.12
C LEU A 175 14.84 12.74 -10.11
N ALA A 176 15.73 13.54 -9.51
CA ALA A 176 15.64 14.99 -9.52
C ALA A 176 15.75 15.57 -10.94
N LEU A 177 16.69 15.08 -11.76
CA LEU A 177 16.83 15.48 -13.17
C LEU A 177 15.60 15.08 -14.00
N GLN A 178 15.04 13.90 -13.77
CA GLN A 178 13.82 13.42 -14.44
C GLN A 178 12.60 14.26 -14.05
N ALA A 179 12.49 14.69 -12.79
CA ALA A 179 11.47 15.64 -12.34
C ALA A 179 11.62 17.01 -13.02
N ILE A 180 12.84 17.56 -13.08
CA ILE A 180 13.13 18.81 -13.79
C ILE A 180 12.80 18.71 -15.28
N LEU A 181 13.18 17.62 -15.95
CA LEU A 181 12.89 17.39 -17.37
C LEU A 181 11.37 17.28 -17.62
N ASN A 182 10.64 16.58 -16.75
CA ASN A 182 9.17 16.52 -16.80
C ASN A 182 8.52 17.89 -16.60
N ASN A 183 9.06 18.73 -15.70
CA ASN A 183 8.57 20.09 -15.50
C ASN A 183 8.85 20.97 -16.72
N ILE A 184 10.05 20.92 -17.30
CA ILE A 184 10.39 21.63 -18.54
C ILE A 184 9.47 21.21 -19.69
N ARG A 185 9.18 19.92 -19.84
CA ARG A 185 8.23 19.41 -20.84
C ARG A 185 6.82 19.99 -20.61
N LYS A 186 6.30 19.91 -19.39
CA LYS A 186 4.98 20.49 -19.03
C LYS A 186 4.91 21.99 -19.34
N SER A 187 5.93 22.75 -18.97
CA SER A 187 6.00 24.19 -19.26
C SER A 187 6.10 24.50 -20.75
N ALA A 188 6.83 23.68 -21.52
CA ALA A 188 6.88 23.80 -22.97
C ALA A 188 5.50 23.52 -23.60
N ASP A 189 4.86 22.41 -23.25
CA ASP A 189 3.52 22.05 -23.75
C ASP A 189 2.48 23.14 -23.42
N GLN A 190 2.56 23.74 -22.23
CA GLN A 190 1.74 24.89 -21.85
C GLN A 190 2.04 26.14 -22.70
N GLY A 191 3.31 26.44 -22.96
CA GLY A 191 3.72 27.57 -23.79
C GLY A 191 3.23 27.46 -25.24
N TRP A 192 3.37 26.28 -25.87
CA TRP A 192 2.85 26.06 -27.23
C TRP A 192 1.32 26.13 -27.28
N LYS A 193 0.60 25.61 -26.27
CA LYS A 193 -0.86 25.75 -26.17
C LYS A 193 -1.31 27.21 -26.00
N ALA A 194 -0.59 28.00 -25.21
CA ALA A 194 -0.86 29.42 -25.03
C ALA A 194 -0.70 30.21 -26.35
N LEU A 195 0.36 29.95 -27.12
CA LEU A 195 0.58 30.56 -28.43
C LEU A 195 -0.54 30.24 -29.44
N ILE A 196 -1.03 28.99 -29.47
CA ILE A 196 -2.16 28.60 -30.33
C ILE A 196 -3.46 29.31 -29.91
N ALA A 197 -3.68 29.49 -28.60
CA ALA A 197 -4.83 30.23 -28.10
C ALA A 197 -4.74 31.73 -28.43
N GLU A 198 -3.55 32.34 -28.36
CA GLU A 198 -3.29 33.73 -28.76
C GLU A 198 -3.60 33.97 -30.24
N ASP A 199 -3.11 33.10 -31.13
CA ASP A 199 -3.36 33.15 -32.58
C ASP A 199 -4.87 33.01 -32.92
N SER A 200 -5.56 32.10 -32.22
CA SER A 200 -7.01 31.94 -32.34
C SER A 200 -7.80 33.15 -31.83
N LEU A 201 -7.33 33.82 -30.77
CA LEU A 201 -7.96 35.04 -30.26
C LEU A 201 -7.73 36.22 -31.21
N LEU A 202 -6.53 36.38 -31.74
CA LEU A 202 -6.19 37.41 -32.72
C LEU A 202 -7.09 37.29 -33.97
N THR A 203 -7.20 36.08 -34.52
CA THR A 203 -8.10 35.76 -35.64
C THR A 203 -9.56 36.11 -35.32
N ARG A 204 -10.02 35.90 -34.07
CA ARG A 204 -11.38 36.25 -33.64
C ARG A 204 -11.60 37.75 -33.49
N VAL A 205 -10.59 38.49 -33.02
CA VAL A 205 -10.61 39.97 -32.95
C VAL A 205 -10.71 40.56 -34.34
N GLU A 206 -9.87 40.14 -35.29
CA GLU A 206 -9.95 40.59 -36.69
C GLU A 206 -11.34 40.33 -37.30
N ALA A 207 -11.95 39.18 -37.02
CA ALA A 207 -13.30 38.86 -37.48
C ALA A 207 -14.37 39.80 -36.86
N LEU A 208 -14.24 40.16 -35.59
CA LEU A 208 -15.15 41.09 -34.89
C LEU A 208 -14.99 42.54 -35.38
N GLU A 209 -13.76 42.99 -35.63
CA GLU A 209 -13.48 44.31 -36.20
C GLU A 209 -14.09 44.45 -37.61
N ASN A 210 -13.92 43.44 -38.45
CA ASN A 210 -14.56 43.38 -39.77
C ASN A 210 -16.09 43.39 -39.68
N GLN A 211 -16.68 42.64 -38.73
CA GLN A 211 -18.13 42.67 -38.48
C GLN A 211 -18.62 44.06 -38.03
N LEU A 212 -17.92 44.70 -37.08
CA LEU A 212 -18.23 46.06 -36.62
C LEU A 212 -18.14 47.09 -37.78
N GLN A 213 -17.15 46.95 -38.65
CA GLN A 213 -16.98 47.83 -39.81
C GLN A 213 -18.11 47.66 -40.85
N LEU A 214 -18.72 46.47 -40.94
CA LEU A 214 -19.92 46.21 -41.75
C LEU A 214 -21.19 46.74 -41.09
N TYR A 215 -21.38 46.52 -39.78
CA TYR A 215 -22.52 47.05 -39.02
C TYR A 215 -22.56 48.58 -39.05
N SER A 216 -21.40 49.24 -38.87
CA SER A 216 -21.25 50.70 -38.96
C SER A 216 -21.74 51.29 -40.29
N LYS A 217 -21.73 50.52 -41.39
CA LYS A 217 -22.05 51.01 -42.74
C LYS A 217 -23.52 50.81 -43.16
N THR A 218 -24.33 50.05 -42.41
CA THR A 218 -25.50 49.39 -43.05
C THR A 218 -26.81 49.27 -42.25
N PHE A 219 -26.98 49.86 -41.05
CA PHE A 219 -28.13 49.53 -40.17
C PHE A 219 -29.25 50.59 -40.01
N GLY A 220 -30.48 50.10 -39.94
CA GLY A 220 -31.72 50.85 -39.63
C GLY A 220 -32.56 50.12 -38.57
N GLN A 221 -33.43 50.84 -37.87
CA GLN A 221 -34.01 50.42 -36.57
C GLN A 221 -34.85 49.13 -36.59
N ASP A 222 -35.50 48.75 -37.70
CA ASP A 222 -36.41 47.59 -37.69
C ASP A 222 -35.66 46.26 -37.73
N LYS A 223 -34.53 46.15 -38.44
CA LYS A 223 -33.66 44.96 -38.38
C LYS A 223 -33.10 44.74 -36.98
N LEU A 224 -32.76 45.83 -36.28
CA LEU A 224 -32.26 45.77 -34.91
C LEU A 224 -33.28 45.15 -33.94
N LYS A 225 -34.59 45.36 -34.15
CA LYS A 225 -35.63 44.71 -33.34
C LYS A 225 -35.79 43.23 -33.68
N GLU A 226 -35.72 42.86 -34.95
CA GLU A 226 -35.81 41.46 -35.39
C GLU A 226 -34.62 40.63 -34.89
N ASP A 227 -33.41 41.17 -34.99
CA ASP A 227 -32.18 40.54 -34.49
C ASP A 227 -32.19 40.44 -32.96
N LEU A 228 -32.68 41.47 -32.25
CA LEU A 228 -32.83 41.44 -30.79
C LEU A 228 -33.88 40.42 -30.33
N GLN A 229 -34.93 40.19 -31.11
CA GLN A 229 -35.94 39.16 -30.83
C GLN A 229 -35.38 37.75 -31.04
N LYS A 230 -34.58 37.52 -32.10
CA LYS A 230 -33.84 36.26 -32.31
C LYS A 230 -32.81 35.99 -31.20
N LEU A 231 -32.00 36.99 -30.83
CA LEU A 231 -31.06 36.90 -29.71
C LEU A 231 -31.73 36.55 -28.39
N GLN A 232 -32.96 37.04 -28.15
CA GLN A 232 -33.75 36.70 -26.96
C GLN A 232 -34.25 35.25 -26.99
N GLU A 233 -34.70 34.76 -28.16
CA GLU A 233 -35.15 33.38 -28.36
C GLU A 233 -33.96 32.39 -28.23
N ASP A 234 -32.85 32.66 -28.91
CA ASP A 234 -31.60 31.92 -28.78
C ASP A 234 -31.12 31.88 -27.32
N LYS A 235 -31.14 33.02 -26.61
CA LYS A 235 -30.82 33.06 -25.17
C LYS A 235 -31.70 32.13 -24.34
N THR A 236 -33.01 32.09 -24.58
CA THR A 236 -33.91 31.17 -23.86
C THR A 236 -33.65 29.71 -24.21
N ASN A 237 -33.30 29.42 -25.46
CA ASN A 237 -32.94 28.07 -25.91
C ASN A 237 -31.63 27.60 -25.27
N TYR A 238 -30.57 28.41 -25.32
CA TYR A 238 -29.30 28.13 -24.63
C TYR A 238 -29.50 27.94 -23.11
N GLN A 239 -30.29 28.80 -22.47
CA GLN A 239 -30.57 28.67 -21.03
C GLN A 239 -31.30 27.35 -20.70
N SER A 240 -32.26 26.94 -21.55
CA SER A 240 -32.99 25.69 -21.39
C SER A 240 -32.09 24.46 -21.60
N THR A 241 -31.29 24.44 -22.68
CA THR A 241 -30.37 23.33 -22.99
C THR A 241 -29.27 23.20 -21.95
N THR A 242 -28.64 24.30 -21.51
CA THR A 242 -27.61 24.27 -20.47
C THR A 242 -28.19 23.82 -19.13
N LYS A 243 -29.42 24.23 -18.77
CA LYS A 243 -30.09 23.74 -17.55
C LYS A 243 -30.37 22.24 -17.59
N LEU A 244 -30.79 21.70 -18.74
CA LEU A 244 -30.99 20.25 -18.92
C LEU A 244 -29.67 19.48 -18.88
N PHE A 245 -28.62 20.01 -19.50
CA PHE A 245 -27.27 19.42 -19.49
C PHE A 245 -26.65 19.39 -18.09
N LEU A 246 -26.69 20.52 -17.37
CA LEU A 246 -26.25 20.60 -15.97
C LEU A 246 -27.03 19.65 -15.07
N LYS A 247 -28.35 19.50 -15.29
CA LYS A 247 -29.14 18.52 -14.55
C LYS A 247 -28.67 17.09 -14.84
N ARG A 248 -28.47 16.72 -16.11
CA ARG A 248 -27.95 15.40 -16.49
C ARG A 248 -26.60 15.12 -15.83
N ILE A 249 -25.64 16.05 -15.89
CA ILE A 249 -24.32 15.90 -15.23
C ILE A 249 -24.48 15.76 -13.71
N LEU A 250 -25.39 16.50 -13.09
CA LEU A 250 -25.65 16.38 -11.65
C LEU A 250 -26.24 15.00 -11.29
N ASP A 251 -27.19 14.51 -12.09
CA ASP A 251 -27.81 13.20 -11.92
C ASP A 251 -26.78 12.06 -12.14
N GLU A 252 -25.90 12.17 -13.15
CA GLU A 252 -24.79 11.24 -13.43
C GLU A 252 -23.70 11.28 -12.34
N LYS A 253 -23.36 12.46 -11.84
CA LYS A 253 -22.45 12.60 -10.70
C LYS A 253 -23.03 11.94 -9.45
N LEU A 254 -24.32 12.13 -9.18
CA LEU A 254 -24.97 11.57 -8.00
C LEU A 254 -25.07 10.03 -8.08
N ASP A 255 -25.35 9.49 -9.26
CA ASP A 255 -25.34 8.03 -9.51
C ASP A 255 -23.92 7.42 -9.36
N THR A 256 -22.89 8.09 -9.87
CA THR A 256 -21.49 7.64 -9.69
C THR A 256 -21.00 7.79 -8.24
N GLU A 257 -21.44 8.82 -7.52
CA GLU A 257 -21.15 9.02 -6.09
C GLU A 257 -21.82 7.93 -5.23
N LEU A 258 -23.08 7.57 -5.52
CA LEU A 258 -23.78 6.45 -4.89
C LEU A 258 -23.09 5.10 -5.12
N LYS A 259 -22.68 4.81 -6.37
CA LYS A 259 -21.91 3.60 -6.71
C LYS A 259 -20.55 3.57 -6.01
N CYS A 260 -19.87 4.71 -5.91
CA CYS A 260 -18.62 4.83 -5.18
C CYS A 260 -18.80 4.48 -3.69
N ASP A 261 -19.88 4.95 -3.07
CA ASP A 261 -20.21 4.64 -1.68
C ASP A 261 -20.63 3.18 -1.47
N GLU A 262 -21.30 2.55 -2.43
CA GLU A 262 -21.59 1.11 -2.40
C GLU A 262 -20.30 0.27 -2.49
N VAL A 263 -19.39 0.62 -3.40
CA VAL A 263 -18.07 -0.03 -3.50
C VAL A 263 -17.28 0.14 -2.20
N LYS A 264 -17.24 1.34 -1.59
CA LYS A 264 -16.60 1.56 -0.28
C LYS A 264 -17.18 0.66 0.81
N ARG A 265 -18.50 0.51 0.90
CA ARG A 265 -19.15 -0.41 1.88
C ARG A 265 -18.75 -1.86 1.62
N SER A 266 -18.67 -2.28 0.36
CA SER A 266 -18.23 -3.62 -0.01
C SER A 266 -16.76 -3.87 0.35
N LEU A 267 -15.88 -2.88 0.17
CA LEU A 267 -14.47 -2.92 0.54
C LEU A 267 -14.32 -3.11 2.06
N ILE A 268 -14.98 -2.27 2.87
CA ILE A 268 -14.95 -2.36 4.34
C ILE A 268 -15.45 -3.73 4.83
N ASN A 269 -16.49 -4.28 4.18
CA ASN A 269 -16.97 -5.63 4.50
C ASN A 269 -15.96 -6.73 4.13
N LEU A 270 -15.22 -6.57 3.04
CA LEU A 270 -14.17 -7.52 2.64
C LEU A 270 -12.92 -7.41 3.53
N GLU A 271 -12.54 -6.20 3.94
CA GLU A 271 -11.46 -5.93 4.87
C GLU A 271 -11.73 -6.53 6.26
N THR A 272 -12.95 -6.37 6.80
CA THR A 272 -13.32 -6.99 8.08
C THR A 272 -13.32 -8.53 7.99
N GLN A 273 -13.81 -9.11 6.89
CA GLN A 273 -13.70 -10.56 6.66
C GLN A 273 -12.24 -11.04 6.59
N CYS A 274 -11.35 -10.30 5.92
CA CYS A 274 -9.93 -10.63 5.86
C CYS A 274 -9.26 -10.50 7.24
N SER A 275 -9.62 -9.49 8.03
CA SER A 275 -9.15 -9.31 9.41
C SER A 275 -9.58 -10.49 10.30
N ASN A 276 -10.85 -10.90 10.22
CA ASN A 276 -11.38 -12.03 10.99
C ASN A 276 -10.67 -13.35 10.64
N LEU A 277 -10.51 -13.65 9.34
CA LEU A 277 -9.78 -14.84 8.88
C LEU A 277 -8.31 -14.82 9.32
N SER A 278 -7.66 -13.65 9.32
CA SER A 278 -6.29 -13.50 9.83
C SER A 278 -6.21 -13.72 11.35
N GLU A 279 -7.23 -13.32 12.11
CA GLU A 279 -7.29 -13.55 13.55
C GLU A 279 -7.52 -15.04 13.88
N GLU A 280 -8.40 -15.71 13.13
CA GLU A 280 -8.61 -17.16 13.23
C GLU A 280 -7.34 -17.96 12.89
N LEU A 281 -6.64 -17.58 11.81
CA LEU A 281 -5.37 -18.20 11.44
C LEU A 281 -4.30 -17.99 12.52
N SER A 282 -4.22 -16.79 13.11
CA SER A 282 -3.32 -16.49 14.23
C SER A 282 -3.63 -17.32 15.47
N LYS A 283 -4.90 -17.44 15.86
CA LYS A 283 -5.36 -18.31 16.96
C LYS A 283 -4.98 -19.77 16.71
N SER A 284 -5.17 -20.26 15.48
CA SER A 284 -4.80 -21.62 15.09
C SER A 284 -3.28 -21.86 15.17
N TYR A 285 -2.48 -20.90 14.70
CA TYR A 285 -1.01 -20.95 14.79
C TYR A 285 -0.53 -21.00 16.25
N CYS A 286 -1.06 -20.13 17.11
CA CYS A 286 -0.78 -20.16 18.55
C CYS A 286 -1.16 -21.50 19.18
N HIS A 287 -2.30 -22.10 18.79
CA HIS A 287 -2.72 -23.41 19.29
C HIS A 287 -1.77 -24.54 18.86
N ILE A 288 -1.28 -24.53 17.62
CA ILE A 288 -0.28 -25.48 17.11
C ILE A 288 1.05 -25.31 17.87
N GLN A 289 1.47 -24.07 18.12
CA GLN A 289 2.68 -23.78 18.90
C GLN A 289 2.56 -24.27 20.36
N ASP A 290 1.42 -24.06 21.00
CA ASP A 290 1.08 -24.60 22.33
C ASP A 290 1.15 -26.13 22.36
N LEU A 291 0.61 -26.80 21.35
CA LEU A 291 0.65 -28.27 21.23
C LEU A 291 2.08 -28.78 21.00
N ALA A 292 2.88 -28.09 20.18
CA ALA A 292 4.29 -28.42 19.97
C ALA A 292 5.11 -28.25 21.27
N GLN A 293 4.86 -27.19 22.04
CA GLN A 293 5.49 -26.99 23.35
C GLN A 293 5.08 -28.07 24.34
N LYS A 294 3.78 -28.43 24.41
CA LYS A 294 3.29 -29.54 25.24
C LYS A 294 3.95 -30.87 24.87
N LEU A 295 4.05 -31.21 23.59
CA LEU A 295 4.75 -32.40 23.11
C LEU A 295 6.23 -32.40 23.52
N SER A 296 6.94 -31.28 23.33
CA SER A 296 8.34 -31.12 23.77
C SER A 296 8.50 -31.37 25.28
N THR A 297 7.63 -30.79 26.12
CA THR A 297 7.69 -31.04 27.58
C THR A 297 7.40 -32.49 27.97
N GLN A 298 6.60 -33.23 27.17
CA GLN A 298 6.36 -34.65 27.41
C GLN A 298 7.51 -35.52 26.92
N MET A 299 8.22 -35.13 25.85
CA MET A 299 9.45 -35.81 25.43
C MET A 299 10.53 -35.72 26.52
N VAL A 300 10.79 -34.53 27.06
CA VAL A 300 11.77 -34.37 28.16
C VAL A 300 11.41 -35.21 29.39
N ARG A 301 10.13 -35.27 29.77
CA ARG A 301 9.67 -36.14 30.88
C ARG A 301 9.85 -37.62 30.59
N ASN A 302 9.63 -38.05 29.34
CA ASN A 302 9.88 -39.42 28.94
C ASN A 302 11.37 -39.74 28.99
N ASP A 303 12.23 -38.85 28.50
CA ASP A 303 13.70 -39.00 28.56
C ASP A 303 14.19 -39.08 30.01
N GLU A 304 13.69 -38.23 30.92
CA GLU A 304 13.94 -38.34 32.36
C GLU A 304 13.47 -39.67 32.96
N SER A 305 12.35 -40.22 32.49
CA SER A 305 11.85 -41.52 32.96
C SER A 305 12.70 -42.69 32.44
N VAL A 306 13.20 -42.61 31.22
CA VAL A 306 14.12 -43.58 30.62
C VAL A 306 15.46 -43.56 31.35
N ALA A 307 16.00 -42.38 31.67
CA ALA A 307 17.23 -42.26 32.45
C ALA A 307 17.10 -42.89 33.85
N LYS A 308 15.96 -42.70 34.53
CA LYS A 308 15.67 -43.34 35.83
C LYS A 308 15.54 -44.87 35.72
N LEU A 309 15.00 -45.38 34.62
CA LEU A 309 14.94 -46.83 34.36
C LEU A 309 16.35 -47.40 34.14
N GLN A 310 17.20 -46.71 33.38
CA GLN A 310 18.60 -47.11 33.17
C GLN A 310 19.40 -47.12 34.49
N GLU A 311 19.24 -46.11 35.35
CA GLU A 311 19.89 -46.09 36.68
C GLU A 311 19.44 -47.26 37.56
N LEU A 312 18.14 -47.60 37.54
CA LEU A 312 17.62 -48.78 38.24
C LEU A 312 18.13 -50.10 37.65
N GLU A 313 18.24 -50.21 36.32
CA GLU A 313 18.84 -51.37 35.65
C GLU A 313 20.32 -51.53 36.04
N GLU A 314 21.11 -50.45 36.06
CA GLU A 314 22.50 -50.48 36.54
C GLU A 314 22.58 -50.93 38.00
N GLN A 315 21.77 -50.36 38.91
CA GLN A 315 21.70 -50.79 40.31
C GLN A 315 21.31 -52.28 40.46
N HIS A 316 20.37 -52.76 39.64
CA HIS A 316 19.98 -54.17 39.62
C HIS A 316 21.10 -55.09 39.08
N THR A 317 21.82 -54.70 38.04
CA THR A 317 22.97 -55.48 37.54
C THR A 317 24.13 -55.50 38.53
N GLU A 318 24.40 -54.39 39.24
CA GLU A 318 25.41 -54.34 40.29
C GLU A 318 25.01 -55.20 41.49
N ALA A 319 23.72 -55.21 41.87
CA ALA A 319 23.20 -56.08 42.91
C ALA A 319 23.27 -57.57 42.52
N LEU A 320 22.97 -57.91 41.25
CA LEU A 320 23.14 -59.27 40.72
C LEU A 320 24.62 -59.69 40.73
N SER A 321 25.54 -58.83 40.29
CA SER A 321 26.99 -59.07 40.37
C SER A 321 27.46 -59.26 41.82
N LYS A 322 26.98 -58.46 42.77
CA LYS A 322 27.25 -58.64 44.20
C LYS A 322 26.71 -59.97 44.74
N LEU A 323 25.52 -60.39 44.32
CA LEU A 323 24.95 -61.70 44.68
C LEU A 323 25.69 -62.85 44.02
N GLU A 324 26.13 -62.72 42.77
CA GLU A 324 26.90 -63.73 42.04
C GLU A 324 28.30 -63.90 42.63
N ASN A 325 29.02 -62.79 42.90
CA ASN A 325 30.27 -62.82 43.66
C ASN A 325 30.07 -63.45 45.04
N ARG A 326 28.99 -63.11 45.75
CA ARG A 326 28.69 -63.73 47.06
C ARG A 326 28.31 -65.20 46.96
N ASN A 327 27.69 -65.64 45.87
CA ASN A 327 27.44 -67.05 45.59
C ASN A 327 28.76 -67.77 45.29
N GLN A 328 29.65 -67.19 44.48
CA GLN A 328 30.99 -67.73 44.25
C GLN A 328 31.83 -67.78 45.55
N GLU A 329 31.78 -66.75 46.39
CA GLU A 329 32.36 -66.76 47.74
C GLU A 329 31.75 -67.85 48.62
N LEU A 330 30.43 -68.07 48.56
CA LEU A 330 29.75 -69.13 49.31
C LEU A 330 30.06 -70.52 48.76
N GLU A 331 30.29 -70.68 47.45
CA GLU A 331 30.77 -71.91 46.82
C GLU A 331 32.24 -72.18 47.18
N GLU A 332 33.11 -71.16 47.15
CA GLU A 332 34.48 -71.25 47.68
C GLU A 332 34.47 -71.59 49.18
N LEU A 333 33.58 -70.97 49.96
CA LEU A 333 33.44 -71.24 51.39
C LEU A 333 32.81 -72.61 51.66
N LEU A 334 31.95 -73.13 50.79
CA LEU A 334 31.44 -74.50 50.84
C LEU A 334 32.52 -75.50 50.43
N ALA A 335 33.37 -75.19 49.45
CA ALA A 335 34.54 -76.01 49.10
C ALA A 335 35.60 -75.99 50.22
N ARG A 336 35.87 -74.81 50.79
CA ARG A 336 36.70 -74.64 52.00
C ARG A 336 36.06 -75.25 53.23
N GLN A 337 34.73 -75.30 53.36
CA GLN A 337 34.01 -76.03 54.41
C GLN A 337 33.93 -77.52 54.13
N GLN A 338 33.99 -78.02 52.91
CA GLN A 338 34.19 -79.44 52.66
C GLN A 338 35.62 -79.82 53.06
N GLN A 339 36.62 -78.97 52.75
CA GLN A 339 37.97 -79.09 53.30
C GLN A 339 38.02 -78.89 54.83
N GLN A 340 37.23 -78.01 55.45
CA GLN A 340 37.19 -77.76 56.89
C GLN A 340 36.19 -78.64 57.66
N VAL A 341 35.31 -79.39 57.01
CA VAL A 341 34.62 -80.53 57.63
C VAL A 341 35.56 -81.75 57.58
N THR A 342 36.49 -81.77 56.62
CA THR A 342 37.63 -82.71 56.60
C THR A 342 38.75 -82.34 57.60
N VAL A 343 38.95 -81.05 57.92
CA VAL A 343 40.08 -80.54 58.76
C VAL A 343 39.66 -79.90 60.09
N CYS A 344 38.39 -79.53 60.27
CA CYS A 344 37.84 -78.78 61.40
C CYS A 344 36.42 -79.25 61.81
N PHE A 345 36.17 -80.56 61.84
CA PHE A 345 35.31 -81.13 62.89
C PHE A 345 35.79 -80.67 64.29
N ASP A 346 37.08 -80.32 64.40
CA ASP A 346 37.79 -79.90 65.60
C ASP A 346 37.62 -78.44 66.05
N ARG A 347 36.89 -77.53 65.35
CA ARG A 347 36.99 -76.08 65.68
C ARG A 347 35.79 -75.16 65.42
N THR A 348 34.60 -75.57 65.86
CA THR A 348 33.41 -74.69 65.91
C THR A 348 33.40 -73.81 67.17
N ILE A 349 32.54 -72.76 67.18
CA ILE A 349 32.11 -71.87 68.29
C ILE A 349 32.95 -70.56 68.48
N VAL A 350 32.39 -69.39 68.09
CA VAL A 350 31.93 -68.25 68.97
C VAL A 350 31.49 -67.02 68.12
N ASN A 351 30.18 -66.77 68.10
CA ASN A 351 29.34 -65.54 68.12
C ASN A 351 29.86 -64.08 67.87
N ASN A 352 29.20 -63.41 66.90
CA ASN A 352 28.21 -62.28 67.01
C ASN A 352 28.43 -60.90 67.70
N GLU A 353 27.99 -59.83 66.97
CA GLU A 353 27.02 -58.73 67.31
C GLU A 353 27.38 -57.21 67.51
N LYS A 354 26.61 -56.32 66.80
CA LYS A 354 26.07 -54.95 67.15
C LYS A 354 27.02 -53.70 67.23
N SER A 355 26.66 -52.38 67.10
CA SER A 355 25.43 -51.61 66.68
C SER A 355 25.57 -50.02 66.68
N SER A 356 24.83 -49.27 65.83
CA SER A 356 24.09 -47.94 66.00
C SER A 356 24.72 -46.50 66.20
N PHE A 357 23.87 -45.44 65.98
CA PHE A 357 23.86 -43.94 66.32
C PHE A 357 24.38 -42.84 65.30
N GLU A 358 24.15 -41.50 65.48
CA GLU A 358 22.95 -40.61 65.20
C GLU A 358 23.28 -39.04 65.14
N HIS A 359 22.28 -38.14 64.96
CA HIS A 359 22.15 -36.66 65.32
C HIS A 359 22.48 -35.41 64.39
N GLN A 360 21.40 -34.69 63.95
CA GLN A 360 20.89 -33.29 64.27
C GLN A 360 21.61 -31.88 64.01
N PRO A 361 20.90 -30.68 64.07
CA PRO A 361 21.08 -29.48 63.16
C PRO A 361 21.16 -28.02 63.78
N LYS A 362 21.12 -26.89 62.98
CA LYS A 362 20.60 -25.45 63.18
C LYS A 362 21.39 -24.32 62.42
N SER A 363 21.03 -23.00 62.25
CA SER A 363 19.76 -22.19 62.15
C SER A 363 19.95 -20.62 62.02
N ILE A 364 19.04 -19.85 61.33
CA ILE A 364 18.63 -18.39 61.44
C ILE A 364 19.47 -17.18 60.86
N GLY A 365 18.77 -16.13 60.32
CA GLY A 365 19.16 -14.68 60.37
C GLY A 365 18.54 -13.68 59.32
N ASP A 366 17.84 -12.61 59.76
CA ASP A 366 17.20 -11.52 58.94
C ASP A 366 17.76 -10.08 59.25
N ILE A 367 17.43 -9.02 58.46
CA ILE A 367 17.37 -7.56 58.82
C ILE A 367 16.75 -6.67 57.69
N GLU A 368 16.31 -5.44 58.00
CA GLU A 368 15.28 -4.60 57.31
C GLU A 368 15.66 -3.08 57.18
N ILE A 369 14.92 -2.28 56.35
CA ILE A 369 14.65 -0.80 56.45
C ILE A 369 15.80 0.20 56.04
N ASP A 370 15.65 1.44 55.49
CA ASP A 370 14.54 2.46 55.35
C ASP A 370 14.58 3.38 54.08
N GLU A 371 13.58 4.27 53.93
CA GLU A 371 13.42 5.41 52.98
C GLU A 371 14.11 6.74 53.44
N ASP A 372 14.19 7.79 52.58
CA ASP A 372 13.59 9.15 52.83
C ASP A 372 13.75 10.15 51.62
N THR A 373 13.31 11.41 51.78
CA THR A 373 12.67 12.23 50.73
C THR A 373 13.23 13.66 50.46
N ASN A 374 13.05 14.09 49.19
CA ASN A 374 12.63 15.42 48.67
C ASN A 374 13.25 16.77 49.14
N LYS A 375 13.71 17.61 48.20
CA LYS A 375 13.78 19.10 48.33
C LYS A 375 13.67 19.86 47.00
N GLU A 376 12.81 20.88 46.99
CA GLU A 376 12.91 22.08 46.13
C GLU A 376 13.20 23.34 47.00
N ASN A 377 13.17 24.61 46.58
CA ASN A 377 13.04 25.27 45.25
C ASN A 377 13.79 26.62 45.33
N ARG A 378 14.49 27.08 44.27
CA ARG A 378 14.89 28.50 44.16
C ARG A 378 15.43 28.94 42.78
N ILE A 379 14.58 29.52 41.93
CA ILE A 379 14.98 30.53 40.93
C ILE A 379 13.86 31.59 40.83
N SER A 380 14.21 32.88 40.84
CA SER A 380 13.27 33.97 40.58
C SER A 380 13.95 35.11 39.83
N ASN A 381 13.49 35.39 38.61
CA ASN A 381 13.37 36.73 38.00
C ASN A 381 12.91 36.58 36.53
N ILE A 382 11.60 36.51 36.32
CA ILE A 382 10.94 36.73 35.03
C ILE A 382 9.97 37.91 35.24
N THR A 383 9.82 38.78 34.25
CA THR A 383 8.87 39.90 34.31
C THR A 383 7.44 39.39 34.38
N ASN A 384 6.68 39.83 35.39
CA ASN A 384 5.34 39.32 35.70
C ASN A 384 4.38 39.33 34.50
N ASP A 385 4.50 40.32 33.61
CA ASP A 385 3.61 40.50 32.46
C ASP A 385 3.70 39.36 31.44
N GLU A 386 4.89 38.78 31.23
CA GLU A 386 5.10 37.69 30.25
C GLU A 386 4.56 36.35 30.77
N LEU A 387 4.76 36.07 32.07
CA LEU A 387 4.14 34.93 32.75
C LEU A 387 2.61 35.04 32.74
N GLN A 388 2.08 36.25 32.90
CA GLN A 388 0.64 36.48 32.84
C GLN A 388 0.08 36.31 31.42
N GLN A 389 0.82 36.71 30.37
CA GLN A 389 0.45 36.45 28.97
C GLN A 389 0.48 34.95 28.61
N LEU A 390 1.48 34.20 29.09
CA LEU A 390 1.54 32.75 28.95
C LEU A 390 0.37 32.06 29.68
N THR A 391 0.10 32.46 30.92
CA THR A 391 -1.00 31.91 31.74
C THR A 391 -2.36 32.14 31.08
N ASN A 392 -2.63 33.36 30.59
CA ASN A 392 -3.87 33.69 29.88
C ASN A 392 -4.03 32.89 28.57
N SER A 393 -2.93 32.59 27.88
CA SER A 393 -2.95 31.81 26.62
C SER A 393 -3.22 30.33 26.87
N LEU A 394 -2.57 29.74 27.87
CA LEU A 394 -2.85 28.38 28.35
C LEU A 394 -4.29 28.23 28.86
N GLU A 395 -4.84 29.24 29.55
CA GLU A 395 -6.24 29.22 29.98
C GLU A 395 -7.22 29.30 28.79
N LYS A 396 -6.88 30.06 27.74
CA LYS A 396 -7.66 30.12 26.50
C LYS A 396 -7.62 28.78 25.75
N GLU A 397 -6.45 28.16 25.62
CA GLU A 397 -6.29 26.82 25.05
C GLU A 397 -7.13 25.78 25.80
N ARG A 398 -7.07 25.79 27.15
CA ARG A 398 -7.87 24.90 28.01
C ARG A 398 -9.38 25.04 27.74
N LYS A 399 -9.87 26.28 27.61
CA LYS A 399 -11.28 26.57 27.27
C LYS A 399 -11.66 26.11 25.85
N CYS A 400 -10.78 26.29 24.87
CA CYS A 400 -10.99 25.79 23.51
C CYS A 400 -11.07 24.25 23.49
N LYS A 401 -10.24 23.57 24.30
CA LYS A 401 -10.28 22.11 24.45
C LYS A 401 -11.58 21.62 25.11
N GLU A 402 -12.04 22.28 26.18
CA GLU A 402 -13.35 21.97 26.81
C GLU A 402 -14.52 22.11 25.80
N VAL A 403 -14.51 23.17 24.98
CA VAL A 403 -15.53 23.38 23.94
C VAL A 403 -15.45 22.31 22.85
N LEU A 404 -14.24 21.90 22.44
CA LEU A 404 -14.02 20.83 21.48
C LEU A 404 -14.58 19.49 21.99
N GLU A 405 -14.24 19.10 23.22
CA GLU A 405 -14.72 17.86 23.86
C GLU A 405 -16.25 17.82 23.98
N LEU A 406 -16.89 18.95 24.33
CA LEU A 406 -18.36 19.06 24.38
C LEU A 406 -19.02 18.91 23.01
N ILE A 407 -18.44 19.48 21.95
CA ILE A 407 -18.98 19.35 20.58
C ILE A 407 -18.77 17.92 20.04
N MET A 408 -17.65 17.27 20.36
CA MET A 408 -17.43 15.85 20.04
C MET A 408 -18.49 14.97 20.71
N ALA A 409 -18.73 15.15 22.02
CA ALA A 409 -19.78 14.41 22.72
C ALA A 409 -21.19 14.66 22.14
N GLN A 410 -21.48 15.89 21.70
CA GLN A 410 -22.75 16.21 21.04
C GLN A 410 -22.88 15.54 19.66
N ARG A 411 -21.80 15.48 18.87
CA ARG A 411 -21.77 14.76 17.59
C ARG A 411 -22.05 13.27 17.80
N ASP A 412 -21.35 12.65 18.74
CA ASP A 412 -21.45 11.20 18.97
C ASP A 412 -22.87 10.81 19.43
N LEU A 413 -23.51 11.63 20.27
CA LEU A 413 -24.90 11.45 20.65
C LEU A 413 -25.86 11.57 19.46
N LEU A 414 -25.72 12.60 18.61
CA LEU A 414 -26.55 12.76 17.40
C LEU A 414 -26.31 11.64 16.37
N GLN A 415 -25.09 11.11 16.28
CA GLN A 415 -24.74 10.01 15.40
C GLN A 415 -25.35 8.69 15.87
N ALA A 416 -25.39 8.44 17.18
CA ALA A 416 -26.16 7.34 17.77
C ALA A 416 -27.68 7.52 17.53
N GLU A 417 -28.21 8.73 17.69
CA GLU A 417 -29.62 9.06 17.46
C GLU A 417 -30.03 8.89 15.98
N LYS A 418 -29.10 9.15 15.05
CA LYS A 418 -29.25 8.88 13.61
C LYS A 418 -29.27 7.38 13.33
N HIS A 419 -28.38 6.61 13.96
CA HIS A 419 -28.32 5.15 13.80
C HIS A 419 -29.59 4.46 14.33
N ALA A 420 -30.10 4.89 15.49
CA ALA A 420 -31.34 4.36 16.06
C ALA A 420 -32.55 4.58 15.13
N ARG A 421 -32.65 5.76 14.49
CA ARG A 421 -33.70 6.04 13.49
C ARG A 421 -33.56 5.21 12.22
N LEU A 422 -32.34 4.94 11.75
CA LEU A 422 -32.11 4.05 10.61
C LEU A 422 -32.58 2.62 10.93
N GLN A 423 -32.28 2.11 12.13
CA GLN A 423 -32.79 0.81 12.58
C GLN A 423 -34.32 0.77 12.65
N GLN A 424 -34.97 1.83 13.16
CA GLN A 424 -36.43 1.94 13.19
C GLN A 424 -37.05 1.96 11.78
N ILE A 425 -36.43 2.65 10.82
CA ILE A 425 -36.91 2.66 9.42
C ILE A 425 -36.78 1.27 8.81
N ASN A 426 -35.68 0.56 9.05
CA ASN A 426 -35.48 -0.79 8.55
C ASN A 426 -36.52 -1.76 9.12
N SER A 427 -36.77 -1.77 10.43
CA SER A 427 -37.78 -2.66 11.03
C SER A 427 -39.20 -2.39 10.50
N LEU A 428 -39.57 -1.12 10.31
CA LEU A 428 -40.86 -0.77 9.70
C LEU A 428 -40.95 -1.17 8.23
N GLN A 429 -39.83 -1.17 7.50
CA GLN A 429 -39.73 -1.62 6.12
C GLN A 429 -39.85 -3.15 6.03
N ASP A 430 -39.19 -3.89 6.94
CA ASP A 430 -39.32 -5.35 7.07
C ASP A 430 -40.78 -5.75 7.35
N ASP A 431 -41.46 -5.06 8.29
CA ASP A 431 -42.89 -5.25 8.58
C ASP A 431 -43.76 -4.96 7.33
N TYR A 432 -43.45 -3.90 6.58
CA TYR A 432 -44.18 -3.54 5.35
C TYR A 432 -44.06 -4.61 4.27
N ASP A 433 -42.85 -5.15 4.09
CA ASP A 433 -42.56 -6.19 3.11
C ASP A 433 -43.19 -7.55 3.53
N GLU A 434 -43.27 -7.86 4.83
CA GLU A 434 -44.02 -9.02 5.34
C GLU A 434 -45.52 -8.92 5.04
N TYR A 435 -46.14 -7.74 5.26
CA TYR A 435 -47.55 -7.52 4.88
C TYR A 435 -47.76 -7.50 3.36
N SER A 436 -46.77 -7.05 2.58
CA SER A 436 -46.77 -7.13 1.12
C SER A 436 -46.82 -8.57 0.62
N LEU A 437 -46.00 -9.46 1.22
CA LEU A 437 -45.98 -10.88 0.90
C LEU A 437 -47.31 -11.56 1.28
N LYS A 438 -47.80 -11.33 2.51
CA LYS A 438 -49.12 -11.83 2.97
C LYS A 438 -50.27 -11.40 2.06
N LYS A 439 -50.23 -10.15 1.55
CA LYS A 439 -51.19 -9.66 0.58
C LYS A 439 -51.13 -10.46 -0.73
N GLN A 440 -49.94 -10.71 -1.25
CA GLN A 440 -49.74 -11.49 -2.48
C GLN A 440 -50.25 -12.92 -2.33
N ASP A 441 -49.94 -13.59 -1.23
CA ASP A 441 -50.41 -14.96 -0.94
C ASP A 441 -51.96 -15.02 -0.91
N VAL A 442 -52.61 -14.08 -0.20
CA VAL A 442 -54.07 -14.00 -0.14
C VAL A 442 -54.68 -13.65 -1.51
N GLU A 443 -54.00 -12.84 -2.31
CA GLU A 443 -54.42 -12.49 -3.67
C GLU A 443 -54.33 -13.69 -4.63
N ASP A 444 -53.31 -14.54 -4.51
CA ASP A 444 -53.18 -15.76 -5.30
C ASP A 444 -54.13 -16.87 -4.82
N GLU A 445 -54.41 -17.00 -3.52
CA GLU A 445 -55.51 -17.83 -3.02
C GLU A 445 -56.88 -17.37 -3.53
N CYS A 446 -57.16 -16.05 -3.54
CA CYS A 446 -58.39 -15.51 -4.13
C CYS A 446 -58.56 -15.95 -5.60
N LYS A 447 -57.50 -15.85 -6.41
CA LYS A 447 -57.52 -16.29 -7.83
C LYS A 447 -57.78 -17.79 -7.98
N LYS A 448 -57.17 -18.64 -7.14
CA LYS A 448 -57.39 -20.10 -7.14
C LYS A 448 -58.84 -20.46 -6.81
N VAL A 449 -59.42 -19.80 -5.79
CA VAL A 449 -60.81 -20.02 -5.39
C VAL A 449 -61.78 -19.50 -6.46
N GLU A 450 -61.50 -18.34 -7.06
CA GLU A 450 -62.30 -17.75 -8.15
C GLU A 450 -62.31 -18.66 -9.39
N ALA A 451 -61.16 -19.15 -9.85
CA ALA A 451 -61.08 -20.13 -10.93
C ALA A 451 -61.78 -21.47 -10.62
N SER A 452 -61.75 -21.90 -9.35
CA SER A 452 -62.46 -23.11 -8.90
C SER A 452 -63.98 -22.92 -8.92
N ILE A 453 -64.47 -21.73 -8.54
CA ILE A 453 -65.88 -21.35 -8.65
C ILE A 453 -66.30 -21.33 -10.12
N GLU A 454 -65.54 -20.67 -11.00
CA GLU A 454 -65.83 -20.63 -12.44
C GLU A 454 -65.89 -22.03 -13.07
N SER A 455 -64.96 -22.92 -12.72
CA SER A 455 -64.96 -24.30 -13.21
C SER A 455 -66.18 -25.10 -12.74
N LEU A 456 -66.63 -24.91 -11.49
CA LEU A 456 -67.81 -25.61 -10.96
C LEU A 456 -69.10 -25.04 -11.54
N GLU A 457 -69.19 -23.71 -11.71
CA GLU A 457 -70.32 -23.09 -12.41
C GLU A 457 -70.41 -23.52 -13.87
N ALA A 458 -69.29 -23.70 -14.56
CA ALA A 458 -69.27 -24.25 -15.92
C ALA A 458 -69.76 -25.70 -15.97
N GLN A 459 -69.40 -26.53 -14.98
CA GLN A 459 -69.90 -27.90 -14.86
C GLN A 459 -71.42 -27.92 -14.66
N VAL A 460 -71.97 -27.11 -13.74
CA VAL A 460 -73.43 -27.01 -13.49
C VAL A 460 -74.19 -26.53 -14.73
N ARG A 461 -73.64 -25.58 -15.51
CA ARG A 461 -74.23 -25.16 -16.79
C ARG A 461 -74.25 -26.34 -17.79
N SER A 462 -73.18 -27.13 -17.86
CA SER A 462 -73.10 -28.28 -18.78
C SER A 462 -74.03 -29.45 -18.41
N SER A 463 -74.28 -29.71 -17.11
CA SER A 463 -75.29 -30.68 -16.69
C SER A 463 -76.70 -30.21 -17.05
N ALA A 464 -77.01 -28.93 -16.82
CA ALA A 464 -78.29 -28.33 -17.22
C ALA A 464 -78.55 -28.41 -18.74
N ASP A 465 -77.56 -28.08 -19.57
CA ASP A 465 -77.69 -28.15 -21.03
C ASP A 465 -77.91 -29.58 -21.53
N SER A 466 -77.22 -30.57 -20.94
CA SER A 466 -77.39 -31.99 -21.31
C SER A 466 -78.83 -32.51 -21.09
N PHE A 467 -79.55 -31.94 -20.12
CA PHE A 467 -80.93 -32.29 -19.82
C PHE A 467 -81.91 -31.79 -20.89
N SER A 468 -81.56 -30.72 -21.60
CA SER A 468 -82.42 -30.11 -22.64
C SER A 468 -82.49 -30.92 -23.95
N SER A 469 -81.50 -31.77 -24.21
CA SER A 469 -81.36 -32.48 -25.49
C SER A 469 -82.10 -33.83 -25.57
N GLU A 470 -82.57 -34.39 -24.45
CA GLU A 470 -82.94 -35.82 -24.37
C GLU A 470 -84.36 -36.08 -23.85
N THR A 471 -85.31 -35.24 -24.27
CA THR A 471 -86.76 -35.36 -23.98
C THR A 471 -87.61 -35.63 -25.23
N LEU A 472 -87.27 -36.68 -25.98
CA LEU A 472 -88.06 -37.19 -27.13
C LEU A 472 -88.20 -38.73 -27.17
N SER A 473 -88.37 -39.39 -26.01
CA SER A 473 -88.97 -40.74 -25.93
C SER A 473 -89.50 -41.05 -24.52
N MET A 474 -90.50 -41.93 -24.45
CA MET A 474 -91.22 -42.30 -23.22
C MET A 474 -90.51 -43.42 -22.42
N ASP A 475 -90.87 -43.52 -21.14
CA ASP A 475 -90.80 -44.70 -20.28
C ASP A 475 -89.41 -45.34 -20.01
N GLU A 476 -88.61 -44.69 -19.13
CA GLU A 476 -87.80 -45.31 -18.05
C GLU A 476 -86.92 -44.22 -17.36
N LYS A 477 -87.53 -43.26 -16.61
CA LYS A 477 -86.79 -42.12 -16.02
C LYS A 477 -87.03 -41.88 -14.51
N GLY A 478 -87.42 -42.91 -13.75
CA GLY A 478 -87.73 -42.77 -12.31
C GLY A 478 -86.51 -42.62 -11.37
N GLU A 479 -85.39 -43.28 -11.65
CA GLU A 479 -84.23 -43.33 -10.74
C GLU A 479 -83.09 -42.38 -11.15
N SER A 480 -82.76 -42.31 -12.45
CA SER A 480 -81.71 -41.42 -12.96
C SER A 480 -81.98 -39.94 -12.64
N GLN A 481 -83.24 -39.52 -12.61
CA GLN A 481 -83.64 -38.13 -12.41
C GLN A 481 -83.51 -37.65 -10.94
N LYS A 482 -83.49 -38.58 -9.97
CA LYS A 482 -83.12 -38.27 -8.57
C LYS A 482 -81.61 -38.16 -8.37
N LEU A 483 -80.85 -39.00 -9.10
CA LEU A 483 -79.39 -39.02 -9.05
C LEU A 483 -78.75 -37.78 -9.69
N THR A 484 -79.38 -37.18 -10.71
CA THR A 484 -78.93 -35.90 -11.30
C THR A 484 -79.21 -34.71 -10.37
N ASN A 485 -80.46 -34.55 -9.90
CA ASN A 485 -80.82 -33.42 -9.04
C ASN A 485 -80.00 -33.37 -7.75
N GLY A 486 -79.80 -34.51 -7.08
CA GLY A 486 -78.96 -34.55 -5.87
C GLY A 486 -77.48 -34.27 -6.12
N ARG A 487 -77.01 -34.36 -7.38
CA ARG A 487 -75.63 -34.05 -7.78
C ARG A 487 -75.46 -32.56 -8.07
N ASP A 488 -76.41 -31.93 -8.74
CA ASP A 488 -76.41 -30.48 -8.96
C ASP A 488 -76.63 -29.72 -7.63
N GLU A 489 -77.55 -30.17 -6.75
CA GLU A 489 -77.71 -29.61 -5.39
C GLU A 489 -76.41 -29.70 -4.57
N SER A 490 -75.66 -30.80 -4.71
CA SER A 490 -74.36 -30.97 -4.04
C SER A 490 -73.25 -30.08 -4.63
N LEU A 491 -73.31 -29.74 -5.93
CA LEU A 491 -72.38 -28.82 -6.57
C LEU A 491 -72.70 -27.37 -6.20
N GLU A 492 -73.97 -26.98 -6.18
CA GLU A 492 -74.41 -25.65 -5.74
C GLU A 492 -74.05 -25.37 -4.27
N ALA A 493 -74.22 -26.36 -3.38
CA ALA A 493 -73.77 -26.25 -1.99
C ALA A 493 -72.26 -25.97 -1.89
N LYS A 494 -71.45 -26.62 -2.73
CA LYS A 494 -69.99 -26.46 -2.75
C LYS A 494 -69.54 -25.14 -3.37
N ILE A 495 -70.24 -24.65 -4.39
CA ILE A 495 -70.05 -23.30 -4.95
C ILE A 495 -70.36 -22.24 -3.88
N LYS A 496 -71.42 -22.43 -3.08
CA LYS A 496 -71.79 -21.51 -1.99
C LYS A 496 -70.75 -21.48 -0.87
N GLU A 497 -70.18 -22.64 -0.51
CA GLU A 497 -69.08 -22.76 0.45
C GLU A 497 -67.81 -22.05 -0.06
N LEU A 498 -67.38 -22.31 -1.29
CA LEU A 498 -66.23 -21.64 -1.90
C LEU A 498 -66.41 -20.12 -2.02
N LYS A 499 -67.63 -19.65 -2.32
CA LYS A 499 -67.94 -18.20 -2.33
C LYS A 499 -67.80 -17.58 -0.94
N ALA A 500 -68.15 -18.28 0.14
CA ALA A 500 -67.92 -17.79 1.50
C ALA A 500 -66.42 -17.64 1.80
N ILE A 501 -65.62 -18.66 1.46
CA ILE A 501 -64.15 -18.64 1.60
C ILE A 501 -63.53 -17.49 0.79
N TYR A 502 -63.97 -17.25 -0.44
CA TYR A 502 -63.53 -16.12 -1.26
C TYR A 502 -63.81 -14.76 -0.59
N TYR A 503 -65.00 -14.56 -0.02
CA TYR A 503 -65.33 -13.30 0.66
C TYR A 503 -64.50 -13.08 1.93
N GLU A 504 -64.18 -14.15 2.67
CA GLU A 504 -63.31 -14.09 3.86
C GLU A 504 -61.85 -13.76 3.47
N ALA A 505 -61.30 -14.43 2.46
CA ALA A 505 -59.98 -14.11 1.92
C ALA A 505 -59.90 -12.66 1.40
N LYS A 506 -60.95 -12.20 0.70
CA LYS A 506 -61.05 -10.82 0.20
C LYS A 506 -61.12 -9.78 1.32
N ALA A 507 -61.78 -10.09 2.44
CA ALA A 507 -61.76 -9.26 3.63
C ALA A 507 -60.36 -9.20 4.27
N SER A 508 -59.66 -10.35 4.35
CA SER A 508 -58.27 -10.41 4.83
C SER A 508 -57.31 -9.61 3.93
N LYS A 509 -57.49 -9.63 2.61
CA LYS A 509 -56.69 -8.78 1.70
C LYS A 509 -56.82 -7.29 2.06
N GLY A 510 -58.05 -6.85 2.34
CA GLY A 510 -58.34 -5.47 2.74
C GLY A 510 -57.70 -5.07 4.07
N THR A 511 -57.58 -5.98 5.05
CA THR A 511 -56.87 -5.69 6.31
C THR A 511 -55.36 -5.59 6.10
N CYS A 512 -54.76 -6.44 5.26
CA CYS A 512 -53.35 -6.31 4.87
C CYS A 512 -53.08 -4.97 4.18
N GLU A 513 -53.90 -4.56 3.20
CA GLU A 513 -53.76 -3.28 2.50
C GLU A 513 -53.84 -2.06 3.44
N ASN A 514 -54.74 -2.11 4.43
CA ASN A 514 -54.85 -1.04 5.44
C ASN A 514 -53.60 -0.98 6.34
N ASN A 515 -53.09 -2.12 6.80
CA ASN A 515 -51.87 -2.18 7.63
C ASN A 515 -50.64 -1.68 6.85
N MET A 516 -50.50 -2.05 5.58
CA MET A 516 -49.46 -1.50 4.69
C MET A 516 -49.57 0.03 4.55
N SER A 517 -50.79 0.58 4.50
CA SER A 517 -50.97 2.03 4.43
C SER A 517 -50.53 2.75 5.71
N ILE A 518 -50.76 2.15 6.88
CA ILE A 518 -50.33 2.70 8.17
C ILE A 518 -48.81 2.65 8.28
N LEU A 519 -48.20 1.49 8.02
CA LEU A 519 -46.74 1.31 8.03
C LEU A 519 -46.04 2.29 7.07
N LYS A 520 -46.62 2.56 5.90
CA LYS A 520 -46.09 3.54 4.95
C LYS A 520 -46.10 4.98 5.50
N GLU A 521 -47.11 5.35 6.27
CA GLU A 521 -47.18 6.64 6.96
C GLU A 521 -46.09 6.73 8.06
N ASP A 522 -45.96 5.68 8.88
CA ASP A 522 -44.95 5.60 9.95
C ASP A 522 -43.50 5.62 9.40
N ILE A 523 -43.25 4.92 8.29
CA ILE A 523 -41.96 4.97 7.56
C ILE A 523 -41.65 6.41 7.10
N ASN A 524 -42.65 7.17 6.62
CA ASN A 524 -42.45 8.55 6.20
C ASN A 524 -42.15 9.47 7.40
N LEU A 525 -42.88 9.31 8.51
CA LEU A 525 -42.64 10.06 9.75
C LEU A 525 -41.25 9.77 10.35
N ALA A 526 -40.79 8.52 10.26
CA ALA A 526 -39.45 8.12 10.66
C ALA A 526 -38.37 8.72 9.73
N LYS A 527 -38.59 8.73 8.40
CA LYS A 527 -37.72 9.38 7.40
C LYS A 527 -37.61 10.89 7.60
N ASP A 528 -38.71 11.58 7.88
CA ASP A 528 -38.71 13.01 8.20
C ASP A 528 -37.92 13.32 9.49
N SER A 529 -38.06 12.44 10.48
CA SER A 529 -37.31 12.55 11.74
C SER A 529 -35.81 12.29 11.53
N LEU A 530 -35.45 11.32 10.69
CA LEU A 530 -34.06 11.06 10.28
C LEU A 530 -33.47 12.25 9.51
N SER A 531 -34.23 12.86 8.61
CA SER A 531 -33.82 14.05 7.84
C SER A 531 -33.43 15.21 8.76
N LYS A 532 -34.30 15.54 9.74
CA LYS A 532 -34.03 16.56 10.77
C LYS A 532 -32.74 16.28 11.54
N THR A 533 -32.55 15.05 12.01
CA THR A 533 -31.37 14.64 12.78
C THR A 533 -30.09 14.61 11.93
N SER A 534 -30.17 14.20 10.67
CA SER A 534 -29.02 14.28 9.76
C SER A 534 -28.62 15.74 9.48
N GLY A 535 -29.60 16.66 9.41
CA GLY A 535 -29.33 18.10 9.39
C GLY A 535 -28.63 18.60 10.66
N SER A 536 -29.09 18.18 11.85
CA SER A 536 -28.42 18.50 13.12
C SER A 536 -27.00 17.93 13.21
N CYS A 537 -26.77 16.73 12.67
CA CYS A 537 -25.46 16.09 12.59
C CYS A 537 -24.48 16.89 11.69
N LEU A 538 -24.94 17.40 10.55
CA LEU A 538 -24.14 18.27 9.68
C LEU A 538 -23.77 19.59 10.38
N ILE A 539 -24.74 20.25 11.02
CA ILE A 539 -24.52 21.51 11.76
C ILE A 539 -23.54 21.30 12.95
N THR A 540 -23.53 20.14 13.59
CA THR A 540 -22.57 19.82 14.65
C THR A 540 -21.20 19.44 14.12
N GLN A 541 -21.11 18.81 12.95
CA GLN A 541 -19.84 18.57 12.24
C GLN A 541 -19.17 19.88 11.80
N GLU A 542 -19.90 20.83 11.24
CA GLU A 542 -19.37 22.18 10.91
C GLU A 542 -18.85 22.92 12.16
N LYS A 543 -19.58 22.82 13.29
CA LYS A 543 -19.13 23.37 14.58
C LYS A 543 -17.89 22.67 15.10
N LEU A 544 -17.76 21.36 14.90
CA LEU A 544 -16.61 20.57 15.32
C LEU A 544 -15.35 21.02 14.55
N GLU A 545 -15.43 21.10 13.23
CA GLU A 545 -14.32 21.55 12.38
C GLU A 545 -13.87 22.97 12.71
N LYS A 546 -14.81 23.84 13.07
CA LYS A 546 -14.49 25.18 13.56
C LYS A 546 -13.78 25.13 14.92
N ALA A 547 -14.31 24.38 15.89
CA ALA A 547 -13.71 24.26 17.22
C ALA A 547 -12.32 23.60 17.18
N GLN A 548 -12.08 22.67 16.25
CA GLN A 548 -10.77 22.07 15.99
C GLN A 548 -9.77 23.13 15.53
N LYS A 549 -10.12 23.97 14.54
CA LYS A 549 -9.28 25.08 14.07
C LYS A 549 -9.02 26.12 15.17
N ASP A 550 -10.07 26.50 15.91
CA ASP A 550 -9.96 27.44 17.04
C ASP A 550 -9.04 26.88 18.16
N TYR A 551 -9.03 25.56 18.39
CA TYR A 551 -8.12 24.88 19.33
C TYR A 551 -6.69 24.79 18.80
N GLU A 552 -6.49 24.40 17.54
CA GLU A 552 -5.17 24.27 16.90
C GLU A 552 -4.44 25.63 16.86
N GLU A 553 -5.15 26.72 16.54
CA GLU A 553 -4.60 28.08 16.62
C GLU A 553 -4.14 28.42 18.05
N CYS A 554 -4.96 28.11 19.07
CA CYS A 554 -4.59 28.38 20.46
C CYS A 554 -3.42 27.51 20.95
N TYR A 555 -3.37 26.24 20.56
CA TYR A 555 -2.28 25.32 20.88
C TYR A 555 -0.95 25.79 20.31
N LEU A 556 -0.91 26.19 19.04
CA LEU A 556 0.30 26.72 18.40
C LEU A 556 0.79 28.01 19.07
N ILE A 557 -0.14 28.90 19.47
CA ILE A 557 0.19 30.13 20.23
C ILE A 557 0.79 29.77 21.61
N SER A 558 0.16 28.86 22.36
CA SER A 558 0.69 28.39 23.66
C SER A 558 2.08 27.75 23.52
N GLN A 559 2.29 26.92 22.51
CA GLN A 559 3.59 26.27 22.27
C GLN A 559 4.67 27.31 21.95
N SER A 560 4.40 28.24 21.03
CA SER A 560 5.33 29.32 20.69
C SER A 560 5.70 30.18 21.89
N LEU A 561 4.73 30.55 22.74
CA LEU A 561 5.00 31.32 23.97
C LEU A 561 5.82 30.50 24.98
N THR A 562 5.55 29.20 25.09
CA THR A 562 6.29 28.29 25.98
C THR A 562 7.75 28.15 25.53
N GLU A 563 8.01 28.04 24.23
CA GLU A 563 9.36 27.98 23.67
C GLU A 563 10.12 29.30 23.82
N GLN A 564 9.46 30.45 23.61
CA GLN A 564 10.05 31.77 23.87
C GLN A 564 10.48 31.93 25.34
N VAL A 565 9.65 31.54 26.29
CA VAL A 565 9.99 31.58 27.73
C VAL A 565 11.15 30.62 28.06
N LYS A 566 11.18 29.41 27.48
CA LYS A 566 12.30 28.47 27.64
C LYS A 566 13.63 29.04 27.13
N LEU A 567 13.64 29.57 25.90
CA LEU A 567 14.83 30.17 25.29
C LEU A 567 15.32 31.39 26.08
N LYS A 568 14.40 32.23 26.56
CA LYS A 568 14.73 33.41 27.38
C LYS A 568 15.32 33.00 28.75
N ASN A 569 14.78 31.98 29.39
CA ASN A 569 15.35 31.43 30.63
C ASN A 569 16.74 30.82 30.40
N GLN A 570 16.95 30.13 29.27
CA GLN A 570 18.26 29.58 28.90
C GLN A 570 19.30 30.67 28.60
N TYR A 571 18.87 31.79 28.00
CA TYR A 571 19.72 32.96 27.78
C TYR A 571 20.07 33.69 29.09
N ILE A 572 19.11 33.86 30.01
CA ILE A 572 19.36 34.43 31.35
C ILE A 572 20.34 33.54 32.16
N PHE A 573 20.27 32.21 32.00
CA PHE A 573 21.21 31.27 32.60
C PHE A 573 22.65 31.45 32.06
N MET A 574 22.79 31.70 30.75
CA MET A 574 24.09 32.00 30.12
C MET A 574 24.68 33.34 30.60
N GLU A 575 23.89 34.42 30.62
CA GLU A 575 24.33 35.73 31.16
C GLU A 575 24.65 35.68 32.66
N GLY A 576 24.08 34.73 33.40
CA GLY A 576 24.43 34.46 34.80
C GLY A 576 25.82 33.85 34.95
N ALA A 577 26.16 32.87 34.10
CA ALA A 577 27.44 32.18 34.13
C ALA A 577 28.62 33.10 33.73
N GLU A 578 28.44 33.97 32.74
CA GLU A 578 29.51 34.89 32.30
C GLU A 578 29.85 36.01 33.30
N ARG A 579 29.07 36.17 34.38
CA ARG A 579 29.32 37.22 35.41
C ARG A 579 30.20 36.79 36.58
N GLU A 580 30.51 35.51 36.74
CA GLU A 580 31.45 35.07 37.79
C GLU A 580 32.94 35.16 37.35
N ASP A 581 33.22 35.15 36.05
CA ASP A 581 34.58 35.07 35.48
C ASP A 581 35.20 36.40 34.99
N PHE A 582 34.76 37.57 35.50
CA PHE A 582 35.46 38.84 35.20
C PHE A 582 35.47 39.89 36.34
N GLN A 583 36.11 39.55 37.46
CA GLN A 583 36.63 40.56 38.41
C GLN A 583 38.10 40.94 38.12
N SER A 584 38.35 41.71 37.04
CA SER A 584 39.45 42.69 36.96
C SER A 584 39.52 43.37 35.58
N GLY A 585 39.47 44.70 35.54
CA GLY A 585 39.69 45.49 34.31
C GLY A 585 38.85 46.76 34.25
N ASP A 586 39.51 47.90 34.04
CA ASP A 586 38.92 49.24 33.96
C ASP A 586 38.63 49.64 32.49
N GLY A 587 37.46 50.21 32.17
CA GLY A 587 37.09 50.57 30.78
C GLY A 587 35.58 50.84 30.55
N PRO A 588 35.20 51.73 29.60
CA PRO A 588 33.91 52.44 29.70
C PRO A 588 32.70 51.80 29.00
N ARG A 589 31.53 52.00 29.62
CA ARG A 589 30.18 51.75 29.07
C ARG A 589 29.90 52.63 27.83
N LYS A 590 29.53 52.02 26.68
CA LYS A 590 28.59 52.52 25.63
C LYS A 590 28.70 51.71 24.32
N VAL A 591 27.98 50.59 24.17
CA VAL A 591 27.67 49.98 22.83
C VAL A 591 26.34 49.19 22.83
N VAL A 592 26.02 48.47 23.90
CA VAL A 592 25.08 47.31 23.84
C VAL A 592 23.58 47.66 23.66
N ASN A 593 23.14 48.92 23.81
CA ASN A 593 21.70 49.24 23.95
C ASN A 593 20.94 49.62 22.67
N GLU A 594 21.57 49.63 21.47
CA GLU A 594 20.90 50.06 20.22
C GLU A 594 20.38 48.91 19.32
N ASN A 595 20.74 47.66 19.63
CA ASN A 595 20.37 46.50 18.82
C ASN A 595 19.12 45.76 19.34
N SER A 596 18.74 45.96 20.60
CA SER A 596 17.59 45.30 21.23
C SER A 596 16.24 45.97 20.93
N GLU A 597 16.22 47.31 20.77
CA GLU A 597 14.99 48.05 20.46
C GLU A 597 14.50 47.79 19.02
N LYS A 598 15.41 47.76 18.04
CA LYS A 598 15.06 47.55 16.62
C LYS A 598 14.41 46.19 16.34
N THR A 599 14.80 45.15 17.08
CA THR A 599 14.23 43.80 16.94
C THR A 599 12.83 43.66 17.54
N LEU A 600 12.39 44.59 18.39
CA LEU A 600 11.04 44.57 18.99
C LEU A 600 10.01 45.26 18.08
N ASP A 601 10.37 46.38 17.46
CA ASP A 601 9.47 47.14 16.57
C ASP A 601 9.05 46.34 15.31
N GLU A 602 9.94 45.54 14.74
CA GLU A 602 9.63 44.68 13.58
C GLU A 602 8.63 43.57 13.93
N ILE A 603 8.68 43.03 15.15
CA ILE A 603 7.75 41.99 15.62
C ILE A 603 6.36 42.59 15.87
N GLU A 604 6.27 43.84 16.36
CA GLU A 604 4.98 44.50 16.60
C GLU A 604 4.26 44.93 15.31
N GLN A 605 4.99 45.17 14.21
CA GLN A 605 4.39 45.48 12.91
C GLN A 605 3.72 44.27 12.25
N VAL A 606 4.37 43.10 12.24
CA VAL A 606 3.82 41.88 11.61
C VAL A 606 2.50 41.45 12.27
N GLY A 607 2.38 41.59 13.60
CA GLY A 607 1.16 41.30 14.35
C GLY A 607 -0.04 42.21 14.04
N LYS A 608 0.19 43.40 13.47
CA LYS A 608 -0.88 44.37 13.10
C LYS A 608 -1.41 44.12 11.69
N GLN A 609 -0.57 43.64 10.76
CA GLN A 609 -0.99 43.31 9.39
C GLN A 609 -2.02 42.18 9.37
N ASN A 610 -1.71 41.05 10.04
CA ASN A 610 -2.55 39.84 10.05
C ASN A 610 -3.96 40.04 10.64
N ARG A 611 -4.21 41.11 11.41
CA ARG A 611 -5.52 41.38 12.01
C ARG A 611 -6.51 42.09 11.07
N ASN A 612 -6.02 42.78 10.04
CA ASN A 612 -6.89 43.51 9.11
C ASN A 612 -7.48 42.58 8.03
N ASP A 613 -6.71 41.63 7.53
CA ASP A 613 -7.12 40.78 6.40
C ASP A 613 -8.28 39.82 6.74
N SER A 614 -8.39 39.40 8.00
CA SER A 614 -9.51 38.56 8.50
C SER A 614 -10.87 39.29 8.51
N SER A 615 -10.89 40.63 8.44
CA SER A 615 -12.11 41.43 8.53
C SER A 615 -12.88 41.56 7.20
N HIS A 616 -12.20 41.50 6.06
CA HIS A 616 -12.78 41.85 4.75
C HIS A 616 -13.42 40.67 4.00
N VAL A 617 -13.10 39.43 4.39
CA VAL A 617 -13.52 38.19 3.69
C VAL A 617 -15.04 37.94 3.78
N ARG A 618 -15.74 38.51 4.78
CA ARG A 618 -17.18 38.31 4.98
C ARG A 618 -18.12 39.12 4.07
N ALA A 619 -17.60 40.02 3.22
CA ALA A 619 -18.41 41.06 2.56
C ALA A 619 -18.62 40.91 1.04
N LYS A 620 -18.11 39.85 0.38
CA LYS A 620 -18.18 39.69 -1.10
C LYS A 620 -18.87 38.42 -1.61
N MET A 621 -19.53 37.64 -0.75
CA MET A 621 -20.21 36.38 -1.09
C MET A 621 -21.56 36.56 -1.84
N ILE A 622 -21.73 37.62 -2.65
CA ILE A 622 -22.92 37.82 -3.49
C ILE A 622 -22.52 38.56 -4.78
N MET A 623 -22.25 37.83 -5.87
CA MET A 623 -22.64 38.14 -7.27
C MET A 623 -21.86 37.34 -8.33
N SER A 624 -22.53 37.10 -9.46
CA SER A 624 -22.00 36.88 -10.81
C SER A 624 -21.58 35.46 -11.23
N ASP A 625 -22.57 34.70 -11.73
CA ASP A 625 -22.36 33.62 -12.71
C ASP A 625 -22.07 34.16 -14.12
N VAL A 626 -21.74 33.21 -15.02
CA VAL A 626 -21.85 33.23 -16.51
C VAL A 626 -20.66 33.82 -17.28
N ASP A 627 -19.87 32.92 -17.89
CA ASP A 627 -19.69 32.86 -19.35
C ASP A 627 -18.94 31.57 -19.78
N SER A 628 -19.66 30.57 -20.31
CA SER A 628 -19.07 29.47 -21.11
C SER A 628 -20.12 28.79 -22.00
N VAL A 629 -20.24 29.27 -23.25
CA VAL A 629 -21.00 28.62 -24.32
C VAL A 629 -20.16 28.68 -25.60
N CYS A 630 -19.32 27.67 -25.83
CA CYS A 630 -18.71 27.44 -27.15
C CYS A 630 -18.12 26.02 -27.37
N GLU A 631 -17.77 25.27 -26.31
CA GLU A 631 -17.16 23.93 -26.45
C GLU A 631 -18.17 22.77 -26.64
N SER A 632 -19.47 23.05 -26.51
CA SER A 632 -20.54 22.05 -26.39
C SER A 632 -20.69 21.06 -27.56
N ASN A 633 -20.17 21.38 -28.75
CA ASN A 633 -20.36 20.56 -29.95
C ASN A 633 -19.23 19.54 -30.22
N LYS A 634 -18.07 19.64 -29.56
CA LYS A 634 -17.02 18.59 -29.63
C LYS A 634 -17.20 17.55 -28.52
N ILE A 635 -17.57 18.03 -27.34
CA ILE A 635 -17.83 17.18 -26.17
C ILE A 635 -18.96 16.19 -26.47
N LEU A 636 -19.98 16.57 -27.25
CA LEU A 636 -21.12 15.71 -27.56
C LEU A 636 -20.76 14.45 -28.38
N ASP A 637 -19.85 14.58 -29.34
CA ASP A 637 -19.40 13.46 -30.18
C ASP A 637 -18.47 12.52 -29.39
N GLU A 638 -17.57 13.08 -28.57
CA GLU A 638 -16.74 12.30 -27.64
C GLU A 638 -17.60 11.60 -26.56
N LEU A 639 -18.67 12.25 -26.08
CA LEU A 639 -19.63 11.65 -25.14
C LEU A 639 -20.30 10.42 -25.74
N HIS A 640 -20.67 10.45 -27.02
CA HIS A 640 -21.35 9.33 -27.67
C HIS A 640 -20.43 8.10 -27.80
N VAL A 641 -19.14 8.31 -28.09
CA VAL A 641 -18.14 7.21 -28.13
C VAL A 641 -17.94 6.63 -26.72
N VAL A 642 -17.72 7.49 -25.72
CA VAL A 642 -17.59 7.08 -24.32
C VAL A 642 -18.86 6.37 -23.81
N GLN A 643 -20.05 6.77 -24.28
CA GLN A 643 -21.32 6.15 -23.91
C GLN A 643 -21.52 4.77 -24.55
N GLU A 644 -21.03 4.53 -25.77
CA GLU A 644 -21.00 3.18 -26.36
C GLU A 644 -19.97 2.27 -25.66
N GLU A 645 -18.80 2.78 -25.32
CA GLU A 645 -17.78 2.04 -24.56
C GLU A 645 -18.24 1.73 -23.12
N TYR A 646 -18.97 2.66 -22.49
CA TYR A 646 -19.63 2.47 -21.21
C TYR A 646 -20.70 1.37 -21.28
N LEU A 647 -21.60 1.40 -22.27
CA LEU A 647 -22.62 0.37 -22.48
C LEU A 647 -22.01 -1.01 -22.80
N SER A 648 -20.89 -1.04 -23.52
CA SER A 648 -20.11 -2.26 -23.78
C SER A 648 -19.49 -2.81 -22.48
N SER A 649 -18.98 -1.94 -21.63
CA SER A 649 -18.38 -2.30 -20.34
C SER A 649 -19.44 -2.74 -19.33
N GLN A 650 -20.59 -2.07 -19.27
CA GLN A 650 -21.72 -2.42 -18.41
C GLN A 650 -22.28 -3.82 -18.74
N LYS A 651 -22.33 -4.19 -20.03
CA LYS A 651 -22.69 -5.56 -20.46
C LYS A 651 -21.69 -6.62 -19.99
N LYS A 652 -20.38 -6.30 -20.01
CA LYS A 652 -19.34 -7.21 -19.49
C LYS A 652 -19.42 -7.34 -17.97
N ILE A 653 -19.69 -6.25 -17.27
CA ILE A 653 -19.92 -6.25 -15.81
C ILE A 653 -21.12 -7.13 -15.46
N ALA A 654 -22.27 -6.98 -16.13
CA ALA A 654 -23.44 -7.83 -15.88
C ALA A 654 -23.19 -9.33 -16.11
N VAL A 655 -22.35 -9.69 -17.09
CA VAL A 655 -21.92 -11.09 -17.30
C VAL A 655 -21.04 -11.55 -16.12
N MET A 656 -20.04 -10.77 -15.73
CA MET A 656 -19.18 -11.10 -14.57
C MET A 656 -19.96 -11.16 -13.25
N GLU A 657 -20.96 -10.31 -13.04
CA GLU A 657 -21.88 -10.38 -11.90
C GLU A 657 -22.67 -11.69 -11.87
N SER A 658 -23.14 -12.17 -13.03
CA SER A 658 -23.82 -13.46 -13.14
C SER A 658 -22.88 -14.66 -12.88
N GLU A 659 -21.62 -14.57 -13.32
CA GLU A 659 -20.60 -15.60 -13.05
C GLU A 659 -20.23 -15.62 -11.56
N ILE A 660 -20.10 -14.45 -10.92
CA ILE A 660 -19.86 -14.32 -9.47
C ILE A 660 -21.06 -14.87 -8.67
N LEU A 661 -22.29 -14.64 -9.12
CA LEU A 661 -23.49 -15.19 -8.48
C LEU A 661 -23.47 -16.73 -8.51
N ASN A 662 -23.20 -17.33 -9.67
CA ASN A 662 -23.11 -18.77 -9.82
C ASN A 662 -21.98 -19.37 -8.98
N LEU A 663 -20.79 -18.74 -8.97
CA LEU A 663 -19.66 -19.17 -8.13
C LEU A 663 -19.96 -19.05 -6.63
N LYS A 664 -20.79 -18.09 -6.22
CA LYS A 664 -21.24 -17.93 -4.84
C LYS A 664 -22.21 -19.04 -4.44
N GLU A 665 -23.14 -19.41 -5.33
CA GLU A 665 -24.06 -20.53 -5.13
C GLU A 665 -23.30 -21.87 -5.04
N ASP A 666 -22.30 -22.08 -5.90
CA ASP A 666 -21.39 -23.24 -5.83
C ASP A 666 -20.58 -23.28 -4.53
N CYS A 667 -20.04 -22.14 -4.07
CA CYS A 667 -19.36 -22.05 -2.77
C CYS A 667 -20.29 -22.39 -1.60
N SER A 668 -21.54 -21.90 -1.60
CA SER A 668 -22.53 -22.25 -0.58
C SER A 668 -22.85 -23.75 -0.59
N ARG A 669 -23.05 -24.34 -1.77
CA ARG A 669 -23.29 -25.78 -1.94
C ARG A 669 -22.14 -26.63 -1.41
N LEU A 670 -20.90 -26.28 -1.76
CA LEU A 670 -19.70 -26.97 -1.27
C LEU A 670 -19.51 -26.80 0.25
N SER A 671 -19.89 -25.66 0.82
CA SER A 671 -19.87 -25.45 2.28
C SER A 671 -20.84 -26.37 3.01
N SER A 672 -22.06 -26.54 2.49
CA SER A 672 -23.04 -27.48 3.06
C SER A 672 -22.62 -28.94 2.89
N GLU A 673 -21.99 -29.30 1.76
CA GLU A 673 -21.43 -30.65 1.56
C GLU A 673 -20.27 -30.94 2.52
N LYS A 674 -19.40 -29.96 2.78
CA LYS A 674 -18.35 -30.05 3.80
C LYS A 674 -18.94 -30.24 5.20
N GLU A 675 -19.93 -29.45 5.58
CA GLU A 675 -20.57 -29.54 6.91
C GLU A 675 -21.21 -30.92 7.13
N LEU A 676 -21.87 -31.46 6.10
CA LEU A 676 -22.42 -32.82 6.12
C LEU A 676 -21.31 -33.88 6.31
N LEU A 677 -20.23 -33.82 5.54
CA LEU A 677 -19.06 -34.71 5.69
C LEU A 677 -18.39 -34.59 7.06
N GLU A 678 -18.34 -33.39 7.65
CA GLU A 678 -17.79 -33.13 8.99
C GLU A 678 -18.66 -33.83 10.07
N THR A 679 -19.99 -33.82 9.91
CA THR A 679 -20.91 -34.57 10.80
C THR A 679 -20.80 -36.08 10.64
N GLU A 680 -20.65 -36.59 9.41
CA GLU A 680 -20.40 -38.02 9.16
C GLU A 680 -19.06 -38.46 9.77
N PHE A 681 -18.02 -37.63 9.67
CA PHE A 681 -16.71 -37.91 10.27
C PHE A 681 -16.78 -37.96 11.81
N GLN A 682 -17.54 -37.06 12.46
CA GLN A 682 -17.79 -37.13 13.90
C GLN A 682 -18.59 -38.38 14.29
N ALA A 683 -19.58 -38.78 13.49
CA ALA A 683 -20.35 -40.00 13.73
C ALA A 683 -19.44 -41.25 13.67
N ILE A 684 -18.58 -41.36 12.66
CA ILE A 684 -17.60 -42.45 12.53
C ILE A 684 -16.62 -42.46 13.70
N LYS A 685 -16.12 -41.30 14.14
CA LYS A 685 -15.18 -41.15 15.26
C LYS A 685 -15.75 -41.62 16.62
N SER A 686 -17.08 -41.66 16.77
CA SER A 686 -17.74 -42.08 18.03
C SER A 686 -17.97 -43.59 18.16
N ASN A 687 -17.90 -44.36 17.06
CA ASN A 687 -18.10 -45.82 17.09
C ASN A 687 -16.78 -46.58 17.26
N GLN A 688 -16.47 -46.99 18.49
CA GLN A 688 -15.34 -47.89 18.76
C GLN A 688 -15.76 -49.37 18.62
N ASN A 689 -15.32 -50.04 17.54
CA ASN A 689 -15.17 -51.51 17.54
C ASN A 689 -14.18 -52.06 16.48
N VAL A 690 -12.91 -52.08 16.88
CA VAL A 690 -11.90 -53.13 16.63
C VAL A 690 -11.91 -53.91 15.28
N SER A 691 -10.89 -53.59 14.46
CA SER A 691 -10.04 -54.52 13.69
C SER A 691 -10.50 -55.12 12.35
N SER A 692 -11.72 -54.95 11.85
CA SER A 692 -12.01 -55.26 10.43
C SER A 692 -11.79 -54.07 9.50
N ASP A 693 -11.96 -52.85 10.02
CA ASP A 693 -12.09 -51.65 9.18
C ASP A 693 -10.75 -50.98 8.85
N ARG A 694 -9.59 -51.49 9.31
CA ARG A 694 -8.34 -50.71 9.21
C ARG A 694 -7.90 -50.48 7.76
N ASP A 695 -8.07 -51.47 6.90
CA ASP A 695 -7.70 -51.36 5.48
C ASP A 695 -8.73 -50.53 4.69
N GLU A 696 -10.01 -50.58 5.09
CA GLU A 696 -11.06 -49.73 4.50
C GLU A 696 -10.94 -48.26 4.96
N LEU A 697 -10.50 -48.03 6.21
CA LEU A 697 -10.10 -46.70 6.68
C LEU A 697 -8.87 -46.19 5.94
N PHE A 698 -7.84 -47.02 5.71
CA PHE A 698 -6.66 -46.60 4.94
C PHE A 698 -7.05 -46.24 3.50
N ALA A 699 -7.91 -47.02 2.84
CA ALA A 699 -8.46 -46.69 1.54
C ALA A 699 -9.23 -45.36 1.56
N LYS A 700 -10.12 -45.15 2.55
CA LYS A 700 -10.88 -43.91 2.70
C LYS A 700 -9.97 -42.70 2.98
N VAL A 701 -8.96 -42.84 3.83
CA VAL A 701 -7.94 -41.80 4.11
C VAL A 701 -7.19 -41.45 2.83
N THR A 702 -6.70 -42.42 2.05
CA THR A 702 -6.02 -42.12 0.77
C THR A 702 -6.94 -41.42 -0.24
N THR A 703 -8.23 -41.80 -0.35
CA THR A 703 -9.17 -41.07 -1.22
C THR A 703 -9.52 -39.67 -0.71
N LEU A 704 -9.43 -39.42 0.60
CA LEU A 704 -9.60 -38.09 1.18
C LEU A 704 -8.35 -37.23 0.96
N GLU A 705 -7.15 -37.80 1.04
CA GLU A 705 -5.89 -37.14 0.70
C GLU A 705 -5.86 -36.73 -0.79
N GLU A 706 -6.29 -37.61 -1.71
CA GLU A 706 -6.44 -37.28 -3.13
C GLU A 706 -7.44 -36.12 -3.34
N LYS A 707 -8.60 -36.15 -2.67
CA LYS A 707 -9.57 -35.04 -2.71
C LYS A 707 -8.97 -33.74 -2.17
N LEU A 708 -8.23 -33.79 -1.06
CA LEU A 708 -7.55 -32.62 -0.47
C LEU A 708 -6.53 -32.01 -1.43
N VAL A 709 -5.76 -32.84 -2.15
CA VAL A 709 -4.83 -32.38 -3.19
C VAL A 709 -5.56 -31.73 -4.36
N THR A 710 -6.69 -32.29 -4.82
CA THR A 710 -7.50 -31.65 -5.88
C THR A 710 -8.10 -30.32 -5.43
N LEU A 711 -8.56 -30.22 -4.18
CA LEU A 711 -9.11 -28.97 -3.62
C LEU A 711 -8.01 -27.91 -3.45
N ALA A 712 -6.82 -28.29 -3.01
CA ALA A 712 -5.66 -27.40 -2.95
C ALA A 712 -5.25 -26.89 -4.35
N SER A 713 -5.31 -27.74 -5.38
CA SER A 713 -5.06 -27.32 -6.77
C SER A 713 -6.12 -26.33 -7.29
N GLN A 714 -7.39 -26.51 -6.91
CA GLN A 714 -8.46 -25.57 -7.27
C GLN A 714 -8.31 -24.23 -6.54
N TYR A 715 -7.95 -24.26 -5.25
CA TYR A 715 -7.65 -23.05 -4.47
C TYR A 715 -6.48 -22.25 -5.06
N MET A 716 -5.39 -22.93 -5.45
CA MET A 716 -4.24 -22.28 -6.09
C MET A 716 -4.64 -21.57 -7.39
N LYS A 717 -5.46 -22.22 -8.23
CA LYS A 717 -5.97 -21.61 -9.46
C LYS A 717 -6.84 -20.37 -9.19
N CYS A 718 -7.76 -20.45 -8.22
CA CYS A 718 -8.58 -19.32 -7.80
C CYS A 718 -7.73 -18.16 -7.24
N ASN A 719 -6.63 -18.47 -6.55
CA ASN A 719 -5.70 -17.47 -6.05
C ASN A 719 -4.88 -16.81 -7.18
N GLU A 720 -4.47 -17.54 -8.21
CA GLU A 720 -3.85 -16.98 -9.42
C GLU A 720 -4.80 -16.03 -10.14
N GLU A 721 -6.07 -16.42 -10.31
CA GLU A 721 -7.11 -15.58 -10.90
C GLU A 721 -7.37 -14.30 -10.07
N ARG A 722 -7.37 -14.40 -8.73
CA ARG A 722 -7.42 -13.25 -7.80
C ARG A 722 -6.25 -12.29 -7.98
N VAL A 723 -5.02 -12.80 -8.14
CA VAL A 723 -3.82 -11.97 -8.36
C VAL A 723 -3.84 -11.30 -9.74
N ALA A 724 -4.34 -11.98 -10.77
CA ALA A 724 -4.53 -11.37 -12.09
C ALA A 724 -5.60 -10.26 -12.07
N LEU A 725 -6.66 -10.42 -11.28
CA LEU A 725 -7.69 -9.40 -11.09
C LEU A 725 -7.18 -8.21 -10.28
N SER A 726 -6.39 -8.41 -9.22
CA SER A 726 -5.83 -7.30 -8.44
C SER A 726 -4.80 -6.48 -9.23
N GLN A 727 -4.00 -7.12 -10.10
CA GLN A 727 -3.14 -6.41 -11.05
C GLN A 727 -3.94 -5.57 -12.06
N LYS A 728 -5.06 -6.10 -12.58
CA LYS A 728 -5.95 -5.32 -13.46
C LYS A 728 -6.56 -4.14 -12.72
N LEU A 729 -7.08 -4.34 -11.51
CA LEU A 729 -7.64 -3.27 -10.67
C LEU A 729 -6.60 -2.16 -10.42
N ALA A 730 -5.36 -2.53 -10.11
CA ALA A 730 -4.26 -1.59 -9.93
C ALA A 730 -3.95 -0.80 -11.21
N SER A 731 -3.92 -1.46 -12.39
CA SER A 731 -3.74 -0.74 -13.66
C SER A 731 -4.89 0.22 -13.97
N THR A 732 -6.15 -0.18 -13.75
CA THR A 732 -7.31 0.70 -13.98
C THR A 732 -7.40 1.83 -12.97
N SER A 733 -6.95 1.62 -11.72
CA SER A 733 -6.83 2.71 -10.73
C SER A 733 -5.81 3.74 -11.18
N LEU A 734 -4.67 3.29 -11.72
CA LEU A 734 -3.60 4.17 -12.19
C LEU A 734 -4.01 4.94 -13.46
N GLU A 735 -4.85 4.35 -14.31
CA GLU A 735 -5.52 5.04 -15.43
C GLU A 735 -6.57 6.06 -14.94
N CYS A 736 -7.37 5.73 -13.93
CA CYS A 736 -8.30 6.67 -13.28
C CYS A 736 -7.56 7.85 -12.60
N ASP A 737 -6.43 7.61 -11.96
CA ASP A 737 -5.59 8.65 -11.36
C ASP A 737 -4.87 9.52 -12.42
N ALA A 738 -4.54 8.94 -13.58
CA ALA A 738 -4.06 9.70 -14.72
C ALA A 738 -5.14 10.62 -15.33
N LEU A 739 -6.42 10.21 -15.26
CA LEU A 739 -7.57 11.02 -15.66
C LEU A 739 -7.93 12.09 -14.63
N SER A 740 -7.89 11.78 -13.33
CA SER A 740 -8.20 12.73 -12.24
C SER A 740 -7.20 13.88 -12.14
N HIS A 741 -5.95 13.67 -12.57
CA HIS A 741 -4.91 14.69 -12.62
C HIS A 741 -4.87 15.54 -13.92
N GLN A 742 -5.94 15.56 -14.73
CA GLN A 742 -6.04 16.58 -15.78
C GLN A 742 -6.01 18.00 -15.19
N SER A 743 -5.09 18.82 -15.72
CA SER A 743 -4.73 20.14 -15.19
C SER A 743 -5.78 21.25 -15.39
N PHE A 744 -7.06 20.90 -15.62
CA PHE A 744 -8.16 21.84 -15.78
C PHE A 744 -8.55 22.54 -14.46
N PHE A 745 -8.49 21.81 -13.34
CA PHE A 745 -9.01 22.32 -12.05
C PHE A 745 -8.27 23.57 -11.54
N ASN A 746 -6.94 23.63 -11.73
CA ASN A 746 -6.14 24.79 -11.33
C ASN A 746 -6.22 25.97 -12.31
N LEU A 747 -6.47 25.71 -13.60
CA LEU A 747 -6.52 26.75 -14.63
C LEU A 747 -7.78 27.61 -14.50
N VAL A 748 -8.93 26.98 -14.20
CA VAL A 748 -10.23 27.65 -14.01
C VAL A 748 -10.22 28.61 -12.82
N PHE A 749 -9.46 28.32 -11.76
CA PHE A 749 -9.34 29.20 -10.59
C PHE A 749 -8.23 30.27 -10.70
N ALA A 750 -7.10 29.98 -11.36
CA ALA A 750 -5.98 30.91 -11.43
C ALA A 750 -6.20 32.05 -12.46
N LEU A 751 -6.84 31.75 -13.60
CA LEU A 751 -6.99 32.73 -14.69
C LEU A 751 -7.83 33.96 -14.31
N PRO A 752 -8.99 33.82 -13.62
CA PRO A 752 -9.78 34.97 -13.16
C PRO A 752 -9.01 35.84 -12.15
N CYS A 753 -8.24 35.22 -11.25
CA CYS A 753 -7.41 35.93 -10.28
C CYS A 753 -6.30 36.76 -10.96
N MET A 754 -5.64 36.21 -11.97
CA MET A 754 -4.60 36.91 -12.74
C MET A 754 -5.18 38.07 -13.57
N LEU A 755 -6.34 37.87 -14.21
CA LEU A 755 -7.03 38.92 -14.96
C LEU A 755 -7.52 40.05 -14.04
N LEU A 756 -8.02 39.72 -12.85
CA LEU A 756 -8.46 40.70 -11.86
C LEU A 756 -7.28 41.48 -11.25
N PHE A 757 -6.12 40.83 -11.06
CA PHE A 757 -4.87 41.49 -10.68
C PHE A 757 -4.39 42.46 -11.77
N LEU A 758 -4.45 42.04 -13.05
CA LEU A 758 -4.07 42.88 -14.20
C LEU A 758 -5.01 44.10 -14.35
N ALA A 759 -6.31 43.91 -14.21
CA ALA A 759 -7.30 44.98 -14.25
C ALA A 759 -7.11 45.98 -13.10
N LEU A 760 -6.85 45.50 -11.88
CA LEU A 760 -6.53 46.37 -10.74
C LEU A 760 -5.23 47.15 -10.95
N ALA A 761 -4.19 46.52 -11.53
CA ALA A 761 -2.95 47.19 -11.88
C ALA A 761 -3.16 48.29 -12.92
N ILE A 762 -3.96 48.05 -13.97
CA ILE A 762 -4.29 49.03 -15.01
C ILE A 762 -5.13 50.20 -14.44
N ILE A 763 -6.12 49.93 -13.58
CA ILE A 763 -6.98 50.95 -12.98
C ILE A 763 -6.22 51.81 -11.96
N SER A 764 -5.26 51.22 -11.23
CA SER A 764 -4.41 51.94 -10.27
C SER A 764 -3.13 52.53 -10.87
N TYR A 765 -2.80 52.23 -12.13
CA TYR A 765 -1.62 52.78 -12.81
C TYR A 765 -1.55 54.32 -12.79
N PRO A 766 -2.65 55.09 -13.03
CA PRO A 766 -2.61 56.55 -12.98
C PRO A 766 -2.33 57.09 -11.58
N THR A 767 -2.82 56.42 -10.52
CA THR A 767 -2.58 56.81 -9.13
C THR A 767 -1.21 56.38 -8.63
N LEU A 768 -0.68 55.23 -9.08
CA LEU A 768 0.70 54.83 -8.82
C LEU A 768 1.70 55.75 -9.52
N SER A 769 1.49 56.07 -10.80
CA SER A 769 2.35 56.99 -11.57
C SER A 769 2.51 58.35 -10.89
N HIS A 770 1.41 58.90 -10.35
CA HIS A 770 1.41 60.15 -9.60
C HIS A 770 2.12 60.06 -8.24
N TYR A 771 2.17 58.88 -7.60
CA TYR A 771 2.85 58.67 -6.32
C TYR A 771 4.34 58.30 -6.46
N LEU A 772 4.71 57.60 -7.54
CA LEU A 772 6.10 57.23 -7.86
C LEU A 772 6.85 58.33 -8.66
N GLY A 773 6.19 59.46 -8.97
CA GLY A 773 6.85 60.60 -9.63
C GLY A 773 7.31 60.34 -11.06
N THR A 774 6.64 59.42 -11.77
CA THR A 774 6.97 59.00 -13.15
C THR A 774 5.99 59.55 -14.19
N ALA A 775 5.24 60.61 -13.83
CA ALA A 775 4.30 61.29 -14.70
C ALA A 775 4.98 62.45 -15.46
N GLU A 776 5.63 62.11 -16.58
CA GLU A 776 5.81 62.99 -17.75
C GLU A 776 5.06 62.40 -18.95
#